data_AF-A0A328E6U9-F1
#
_entry.id   AF-A0A328E6U9-F1
#
_cell.length_a   1.000
_cell.length_b   1.000
_cell.length_c   1.000
_cell.angle_alpha   90.00
_cell.angle_beta   90.00
_cell.angle_gamma   90.00
#
_symmetry.space_group_name_H-M   'P 1'
#
loop_
_entity.id
_entity.type
_entity.pdbx_description
1 polymer ?
#
loop_
_entity_poly.entity_id
_entity_poly.type
_entity_poly.pdbx_seq_one_letter_code
_entity_poly.pdbx_strand_id
1 'polypeptide(L)'
;MAANKDEGTEYLDVLTKTGEKTGISKPRGEVHRDGDYHRAVHVWIYAESTQKLLLQRRADSKDSWPGQWDISSAGHISAGDSSLVSAVRELQEELGVTLPKDAFELIFEFLQECVINDGTYINNEYNDVYLVTTIDPIPMDAFTLQESEVSAVKYISYQEYRSLLAREDPHYVPYDVNSSYCQLFEVIEKRYKENVELRSLNLQKQLNRYARVSLTAEVAGISDADKKALALLVKAARVIDEIFYLQVWHSNPSLRDWLKEYAGKSQLDKLKWTYYHINKSPWSCLDENEAFLTTADSAVKLLPEATKPVTGWKGLQYRLAFPAIKPPGANFYPQDMDKMEFSLWRESLPDDQKKEAMGFFNVIKRHSESELDIPKSQNTSNPTSSHDLYIVPYCEEYNSLLVEAAKLLHEAGNVTSSHSLGRLLHSKADAFLSNDYYDSDIAWMELDSKFDVTIGPYETYEDALFGYKASFEAFIGVRDDEATAQVKLFGDHLQVLEKNLPMDDIYKSEDVTSAPIRVIQLLYNSGNVEGPQTVAFNLPNDETIVKDRGTSMVLLKNVSEAKFKLILQPIADVCVSKELRNLVDFESFFTHTICHECCHGIGPHTIKLPNGKTSTVRLELEELHSAMEEAKADIVGLWALKFLIDEDLLPKSLLKSMYVSFLAGCFRSVRFGLEEAHGKGQALQFNYMFEKGAFVFQPEDETFSVNFNKVESVVESLSREILTIQARGDKDGARMLLQKYGVMTPPLQRALEKLETVQVPVDIVPEFPIADQILCESH
;
A
#
# COMPACT_ATOMS: atom_id res chain seq x y z
N MET A 1 -15.44 -37.34 45.87
CA MET A 1 -16.05 -36.01 46.09
C MET A 1 -15.45 -35.11 45.04
N ALA A 2 -16.20 -34.85 43.97
CA ALA A 2 -15.80 -33.93 42.92
C ALA A 2 -15.82 -32.51 43.51
N ALA A 3 -14.70 -31.82 43.43
CA ALA A 3 -14.66 -30.39 43.68
C ALA A 3 -15.38 -29.71 42.50
N ASN A 4 -16.49 -29.05 42.80
CA ASN A 4 -17.17 -28.14 41.88
C ASN A 4 -16.17 -27.07 41.43
N LYS A 5 -15.80 -27.09 40.15
CA LYS A 5 -15.29 -25.91 39.45
C LYS A 5 -16.51 -25.14 38.94
N ASP A 6 -16.72 -23.97 39.53
CA ASP A 6 -17.50 -22.91 38.92
C ASP A 6 -16.53 -22.16 37.99
N GLU A 7 -16.18 -22.79 36.86
CA GLU A 7 -15.52 -22.11 35.74
C GLU A 7 -16.63 -21.71 34.78
N GLY A 8 -16.76 -20.40 34.52
CA GLY A 8 -17.76 -19.89 33.59
C GLY A 8 -17.66 -20.64 32.26
N THR A 9 -18.79 -21.10 31.74
CA THR A 9 -18.87 -21.79 30.45
C THR A 9 -18.21 -20.92 29.37
N GLU A 10 -17.09 -21.38 28.81
CA GLU A 10 -16.43 -20.72 27.67
C GLU A 10 -17.37 -20.71 26.46
N TYR A 11 -17.47 -19.56 25.79
CA TYR A 11 -18.25 -19.38 24.57
C TYR A 11 -17.33 -19.19 23.38
N LEU A 12 -17.67 -19.78 22.24
CA LEU A 12 -16.94 -19.66 20.98
C LEU A 12 -17.87 -19.09 19.91
N ASP A 13 -17.31 -18.31 18.99
CA ASP A 13 -18.03 -17.84 17.82
C ASP A 13 -18.18 -18.96 16.78
N VAL A 14 -19.40 -19.11 16.27
CA VAL A 14 -19.75 -20.06 15.22
C VAL A 14 -19.43 -19.44 13.87
N LEU A 15 -18.72 -20.21 13.05
CA LEU A 15 -18.32 -19.85 11.71
C LEU A 15 -19.14 -20.60 10.65
N THR A 16 -19.15 -20.05 9.46
CA THR A 16 -19.57 -20.77 8.26
C THR A 16 -18.52 -21.83 7.91
N LYS A 17 -18.88 -22.74 7.01
CA LYS A 17 -17.94 -23.71 6.44
C LYS A 17 -16.81 -23.05 5.61
N THR A 18 -16.90 -21.77 5.32
CA THR A 18 -15.83 -21.00 4.66
C THR A 18 -14.96 -20.23 5.66
N GLY A 19 -15.23 -20.33 6.97
CA GLY A 19 -14.47 -19.68 8.04
C GLY A 19 -14.94 -18.27 8.38
N GLU A 20 -16.07 -17.82 7.84
CA GLU A 20 -16.64 -16.49 8.08
C GLU A 20 -17.50 -16.49 9.34
N LYS A 21 -17.48 -15.40 10.11
CA LYS A 21 -18.30 -15.27 11.33
C LYS A 21 -19.79 -15.26 11.01
N THR A 22 -20.59 -16.02 11.76
CA THR A 22 -22.07 -16.05 11.61
C THR A 22 -22.80 -15.02 12.48
N GLY A 23 -22.11 -14.44 13.46
CA GLY A 23 -22.69 -13.59 14.50
C GLY A 23 -23.40 -14.37 15.62
N ILE A 24 -23.26 -15.70 15.65
CA ILE A 24 -23.79 -16.58 16.69
C ILE A 24 -22.62 -17.09 17.54
N SER A 25 -22.77 -17.09 18.86
CA SER A 25 -21.81 -17.72 19.78
C SER A 25 -22.49 -18.82 20.60
N LYS A 26 -21.76 -19.91 20.88
CA LYS A 26 -22.26 -21.09 21.63
C LYS A 26 -21.26 -21.51 22.70
N PRO A 27 -21.71 -22.17 23.78
CA PRO A 27 -20.81 -22.85 24.71
C PRO A 27 -19.86 -23.81 23.98
N ARG A 28 -18.59 -23.86 24.37
CA ARG A 28 -17.57 -24.76 23.80
C ARG A 28 -18.07 -26.21 23.67
N GLY A 29 -18.72 -26.72 24.71
CA GLY A 29 -19.25 -28.09 24.70
C GLY A 29 -20.36 -28.33 23.66
N GLU A 30 -21.15 -27.30 23.33
CA GLU A 30 -22.19 -27.40 22.31
C GLU A 30 -21.62 -27.31 20.89
N VAL A 31 -20.63 -26.44 20.67
CA VAL A 31 -19.90 -26.32 19.39
C VAL A 31 -19.33 -27.67 18.97
N HIS A 32 -18.62 -28.36 19.87
CA HIS A 32 -18.02 -29.66 19.59
C HIS A 32 -19.02 -30.81 19.48
N ARG A 33 -20.17 -30.71 20.17
CA ARG A 33 -21.27 -31.69 20.05
C ARG A 33 -21.95 -31.57 18.69
N ASP A 34 -22.22 -30.35 18.26
CA ASP A 34 -22.96 -30.05 17.03
C ASP A 34 -22.06 -30.10 15.79
N GLY A 35 -20.74 -30.02 15.97
CA GLY A 35 -19.77 -29.93 14.87
C GLY A 35 -19.76 -28.56 14.20
N ASP A 36 -20.05 -27.50 14.95
CA ASP A 36 -20.00 -26.15 14.42
C ASP A 36 -18.56 -25.74 14.11
N TYR A 37 -18.37 -25.05 12.99
CA TYR A 37 -17.07 -24.48 12.65
C TYR A 37 -16.74 -23.37 13.66
N HIS A 38 -15.51 -23.35 14.16
CA HIS A 38 -15.02 -22.37 15.14
C HIS A 38 -13.52 -22.11 14.94
N ARG A 39 -12.92 -21.20 15.70
CA ARG A 39 -11.53 -20.78 15.52
C ARG A 39 -10.67 -21.03 16.77
N ALA A 40 -9.40 -21.35 16.54
CA ALA A 40 -8.36 -21.50 17.54
C ALA A 40 -7.06 -20.88 17.04
N VAL A 41 -6.11 -20.68 17.96
CA VAL A 41 -4.78 -20.16 17.68
C VAL A 41 -3.73 -21.21 17.98
N HIS A 42 -2.73 -21.29 17.12
CA HIS A 42 -1.53 -22.11 17.31
C HIS A 42 -0.32 -21.19 17.38
N VAL A 43 0.42 -21.21 18.49
CA VAL A 43 1.64 -20.43 18.64
C VAL A 43 2.84 -21.35 18.63
N TRP A 44 3.79 -21.06 17.74
CA TRP A 44 5.09 -21.71 17.67
C TRP A 44 6.19 -20.79 18.18
N ILE A 45 7.00 -21.25 19.14
CA ILE A 45 8.28 -20.62 19.48
C ILE A 45 9.39 -21.35 18.73
N TYR A 46 10.11 -20.59 17.90
CA TYR A 46 11.32 -21.04 17.21
C TYR A 46 12.54 -20.32 17.78
N ALA A 47 13.58 -21.08 18.13
CA ALA A 47 14.86 -20.55 18.62
C ALA A 47 15.90 -20.55 17.49
N GLU A 48 16.22 -19.36 16.98
CA GLU A 48 17.08 -19.14 15.82
C GLU A 48 18.48 -19.73 16.00
N SER A 49 19.13 -19.51 17.15
CA SER A 49 20.52 -19.93 17.39
C SER A 49 20.70 -21.45 17.41
N THR A 50 19.62 -22.21 17.66
CA THR A 50 19.65 -23.68 17.69
C THR A 50 18.82 -24.34 16.60
N GLN A 51 18.05 -23.55 15.85
CA GLN A 51 17.06 -24.00 14.87
C GLN A 51 16.05 -25.02 15.41
N LYS A 52 15.59 -24.82 16.65
CA LYS A 52 14.66 -25.73 17.33
C LYS A 52 13.30 -25.08 17.59
N LEU A 53 12.26 -25.89 17.50
CA LEU A 53 10.91 -25.57 17.94
C LEU A 53 10.75 -25.96 19.41
N LEU A 54 10.02 -25.15 20.17
CA LEU A 54 9.52 -25.50 21.48
C LEU A 54 8.25 -26.34 21.32
N LEU A 55 8.17 -27.48 21.99
CA LEU A 55 6.96 -28.29 22.12
C LEU A 55 6.49 -28.28 23.57
N GLN A 56 5.18 -28.31 23.76
CA GLN A 56 4.58 -28.60 25.06
C GLN A 56 4.11 -30.05 25.14
N ARG A 57 4.12 -30.64 26.34
CA ARG A 57 3.46 -31.91 26.60
C ARG A 57 2.13 -31.62 27.26
N ARG A 58 1.04 -31.99 26.60
CA ARG A 58 -0.33 -31.79 27.09
C ARG A 58 -0.52 -32.50 28.44
N ALA A 59 -1.25 -31.88 29.35
CA ALA A 59 -1.59 -32.49 30.63
C ALA A 59 -2.37 -33.80 30.44
N ASP A 60 -2.13 -34.77 31.32
CA ASP A 60 -2.82 -36.06 31.28
C ASP A 60 -4.33 -35.94 31.53
N SER A 61 -4.78 -34.79 32.05
CA SER A 61 -6.18 -34.44 32.30
C SER A 61 -6.92 -33.84 31.11
N LYS A 62 -6.27 -33.58 29.97
CA LYS A 62 -6.90 -32.99 28.79
C LYS A 62 -7.90 -33.96 28.15
N ASP A 63 -8.98 -33.41 27.62
CA ASP A 63 -10.05 -34.11 26.90
C ASP A 63 -9.65 -34.53 25.48
N SER A 64 -8.60 -33.92 24.93
CA SER A 64 -8.01 -34.23 23.64
C SER A 64 -6.49 -34.44 23.74
N TRP A 65 -6.01 -35.56 23.17
CA TRP A 65 -4.60 -35.99 23.10
C TRP A 65 -3.79 -35.90 24.41
N PRO A 66 -4.27 -36.47 25.54
CA PRO A 66 -3.58 -36.37 26.83
C PRO A 66 -2.18 -36.99 26.78
N GLY A 67 -1.20 -36.30 27.36
CA GLY A 67 0.19 -36.75 27.47
C GLY A 67 1.02 -36.70 26.18
N GLN A 68 0.43 -36.31 25.04
CA GLN A 68 1.16 -36.15 23.78
C GLN A 68 1.91 -34.82 23.72
N TRP A 69 2.99 -34.80 22.93
CA TRP A 69 3.74 -33.60 22.56
C TRP A 69 3.04 -32.85 21.44
N ASP A 70 2.91 -31.56 21.66
CA ASP A 70 2.10 -30.66 20.85
C ASP A 70 2.87 -29.35 20.60
N ILE A 71 2.24 -28.44 19.86
CA ILE A 71 2.69 -27.08 19.57
C ILE A 71 3.10 -26.29 20.82
N SER A 72 3.79 -25.15 20.67
CA SER A 72 4.31 -24.44 21.85
C SER A 72 3.19 -23.96 22.77
N SER A 73 2.12 -23.40 22.20
CA SER A 73 0.91 -23.06 22.92
C SER A 73 -0.30 -23.08 21.97
N ALA A 74 -1.48 -23.45 22.45
CA ALA A 74 -2.70 -23.55 21.66
C ALA A 74 -3.95 -23.27 22.49
N GLY A 75 -4.94 -22.62 21.89
CA GLY A 75 -6.25 -22.50 22.54
C GLY A 75 -7.33 -21.94 21.66
N HIS A 76 -8.56 -22.05 22.14
CA HIS A 76 -9.74 -21.55 21.46
C HIS A 76 -9.78 -20.02 21.47
N ILE A 77 -10.29 -19.42 20.39
CA ILE A 77 -10.61 -18.00 20.40
C ILE A 77 -11.98 -17.85 21.07
N SER A 78 -11.98 -17.21 22.24
CA SER A 78 -13.21 -16.90 22.97
C SER A 78 -14.12 -15.99 22.13
N ALA A 79 -15.43 -16.11 22.31
CA ALA A 79 -16.42 -15.34 21.56
C ALA A 79 -16.16 -13.82 21.72
N GLY A 80 -16.00 -13.12 20.59
CA GLY A 80 -15.66 -11.70 20.55
C GLY A 80 -14.17 -11.37 20.69
N ASP A 81 -13.30 -12.31 21.04
CA ASP A 81 -11.86 -12.09 21.09
C ASP A 81 -11.24 -12.09 19.68
N SER A 82 -10.09 -11.43 19.59
CA SER A 82 -9.28 -11.41 18.38
C SER A 82 -8.29 -12.59 18.36
N SER A 83 -7.80 -12.91 17.17
CA SER A 83 -6.82 -13.99 16.97
C SER A 83 -5.50 -13.66 17.66
N LEU A 84 -4.98 -12.45 17.45
CA LEU A 84 -3.71 -12.05 18.04
C LEU A 84 -3.79 -11.91 19.57
N VAL A 85 -4.88 -11.35 20.09
CA VAL A 85 -5.11 -11.26 21.55
C VAL A 85 -5.16 -12.65 22.16
N SER A 86 -5.85 -13.60 21.52
CA SER A 86 -5.90 -15.00 21.98
C SER A 86 -4.51 -15.64 21.96
N ALA A 87 -3.74 -15.45 20.88
CA ALA A 87 -2.38 -16.01 20.78
C ALA A 87 -1.45 -15.50 21.91
N VAL A 88 -1.54 -14.21 22.25
CA VAL A 88 -0.78 -13.62 23.37
C VAL A 88 -1.26 -14.18 24.72
N ARG A 89 -2.58 -14.30 24.92
CA ARG A 89 -3.18 -14.82 26.15
C ARG A 89 -2.79 -16.27 26.39
N GLU A 90 -3.01 -17.15 25.42
CA GLU A 90 -2.71 -18.59 25.53
C GLU A 90 -1.22 -18.82 25.84
N LEU A 91 -0.32 -18.08 25.17
CA LEU A 91 1.11 -18.18 25.43
C LEU A 91 1.48 -17.75 26.86
N GLN A 92 0.80 -16.74 27.40
CA GLN A 92 0.98 -16.31 28.78
C GLN A 92 0.40 -17.34 29.77
N GLU A 93 -0.80 -17.85 29.53
CA GLU A 93 -1.51 -18.77 30.43
C GLU A 93 -0.79 -20.11 30.51
N GLU A 94 -0.49 -20.73 29.36
CA GLU A 94 0.08 -22.08 29.30
C GLU A 94 1.55 -22.11 29.70
N LEU A 95 2.35 -21.12 29.27
CA LEU A 95 3.81 -21.13 29.41
C LEU A 95 4.39 -20.05 30.34
N GLY A 96 3.59 -19.04 30.72
CA GLY A 96 4.08 -17.89 31.48
C GLY A 96 4.99 -16.97 30.66
N VAL A 97 4.86 -16.96 29.34
CA VAL A 97 5.66 -16.10 28.44
C VAL A 97 4.80 -14.93 27.97
N THR A 98 5.21 -13.72 28.30
CA THR A 98 4.55 -12.47 27.88
C THR A 98 5.38 -11.77 26.83
N LEU A 99 4.83 -11.64 25.63
CA LEU A 99 5.44 -10.96 24.51
C LEU A 99 4.46 -9.93 23.94
N PRO A 100 4.94 -8.77 23.46
CA PRO A 100 4.12 -7.82 22.74
C PRO A 100 3.68 -8.37 21.38
N LYS A 101 2.65 -7.74 20.81
CA LYS A 101 2.07 -8.13 19.51
C LYS A 101 3.08 -8.16 18.37
N ASP A 102 4.08 -7.28 18.42
CA ASP A 102 5.17 -7.21 17.44
C ASP A 102 6.10 -8.44 17.42
N ALA A 103 5.91 -9.43 18.31
CA ALA A 103 6.63 -10.70 18.32
C ALA A 103 5.93 -11.81 17.52
N PHE A 104 4.66 -11.65 17.17
CA PHE A 104 3.81 -12.70 16.62
C PHE A 104 3.60 -12.48 15.12
N GLU A 105 4.03 -13.44 14.32
CA GLU A 105 3.79 -13.44 12.88
C GLU A 105 2.71 -14.46 12.53
N LEU A 106 1.56 -14.03 12.01
CA LEU A 106 0.61 -14.95 11.39
C LEU A 106 1.21 -15.49 10.09
N ILE A 107 1.49 -16.80 10.05
CA ILE A 107 2.18 -17.42 8.92
C ILE A 107 1.24 -18.17 7.97
N PHE A 108 0.14 -18.76 8.47
CA PHE A 108 -0.92 -19.35 7.65
C PHE A 108 -2.16 -19.68 8.51
N GLU A 109 -3.27 -19.93 7.84
CA GLU A 109 -4.50 -20.48 8.42
C GLU A 109 -4.78 -21.86 7.81
N PHE A 110 -5.38 -22.78 8.58
CA PHE A 110 -5.85 -24.04 8.04
C PHE A 110 -7.07 -24.59 8.79
N LEU A 111 -7.91 -25.34 8.08
CA LEU A 111 -9.04 -26.06 8.67
C LEU A 111 -8.60 -27.47 9.09
N GLN A 112 -8.81 -27.81 10.36
CA GLN A 112 -8.68 -29.16 10.89
C GLN A 112 -10.06 -29.74 11.19
N GLU A 113 -10.41 -30.80 10.47
CA GLU A 113 -11.63 -31.58 10.73
C GLU A 113 -11.24 -32.91 11.35
N CYS A 114 -11.62 -33.15 12.61
CA CYS A 114 -11.41 -34.44 13.26
C CYS A 114 -12.57 -34.84 14.16
N VAL A 115 -12.73 -36.15 14.35
CA VAL A 115 -13.75 -36.72 15.23
C VAL A 115 -13.05 -37.63 16.22
N ILE A 116 -13.14 -37.30 17.51
CA ILE A 116 -12.50 -38.03 18.60
C ILE A 116 -13.55 -38.49 19.63
N ASN A 117 -13.11 -39.21 20.67
CA ASN A 117 -13.97 -39.70 21.75
C ASN A 117 -15.18 -40.51 21.24
N ASP A 118 -14.92 -41.51 20.39
CA ASP A 118 -15.92 -42.42 19.82
C ASP A 118 -17.10 -41.71 19.11
N GLY A 119 -16.86 -40.56 18.50
CA GLY A 119 -17.87 -39.81 17.73
C GLY A 119 -18.61 -38.73 18.52
N THR A 120 -18.23 -38.50 19.79
CA THR A 120 -18.91 -37.52 20.66
C THR A 120 -18.28 -36.13 20.64
N TYR A 121 -17.10 -35.99 20.04
CA TYR A 121 -16.39 -34.72 19.90
C TYR A 121 -16.03 -34.51 18.43
N ILE A 122 -16.70 -33.54 17.79
CA ILE A 122 -16.51 -33.16 16.39
C ILE A 122 -15.76 -31.83 16.38
N ASN A 123 -14.48 -31.84 16.02
CA ASN A 123 -13.64 -30.65 15.92
C ASN A 123 -13.60 -30.18 14.47
N ASN A 124 -14.25 -29.07 14.17
CA ASN A 124 -14.20 -28.40 12.86
C ASN A 124 -13.55 -27.03 13.05
N GLU A 125 -12.23 -27.02 13.19
CA GLU A 125 -11.50 -25.89 13.76
C GLU A 125 -10.61 -25.21 12.73
N TYR A 126 -10.85 -23.91 12.49
CA TYR A 126 -9.93 -23.04 11.78
C TYR A 126 -8.82 -22.61 12.72
N ASN A 127 -7.58 -22.89 12.34
CA ASN A 127 -6.40 -22.66 13.16
C ASN A 127 -5.53 -21.55 12.57
N ASP A 128 -5.40 -20.47 13.32
CA ASP A 128 -4.53 -19.35 12.98
C ASP A 128 -3.13 -19.63 13.54
N VAL A 129 -2.16 -19.85 12.66
CA VAL A 129 -0.82 -20.28 13.06
C VAL A 129 0.12 -19.09 13.14
N TYR A 130 0.56 -18.78 14.36
CA TYR A 130 1.54 -17.76 14.66
C TYR A 130 2.93 -18.34 14.90
N LEU A 131 3.95 -17.62 14.46
CA LEU A 131 5.36 -17.91 14.71
C LEU A 131 6.01 -16.78 15.50
N VAL A 132 6.53 -17.12 16.67
CA VAL A 132 7.40 -16.29 17.50
C VAL A 132 8.83 -16.73 17.29
N THR A 133 9.68 -15.81 16.83
CA THR A 133 11.10 -16.08 16.59
C THR A 133 11.95 -15.49 17.72
N THR A 134 12.53 -16.36 18.53
CA THR A 134 13.48 -16.03 19.60
C THR A 134 14.91 -16.21 19.11
N ILE A 135 15.85 -15.40 19.61
CA ILE A 135 17.26 -15.54 19.23
C ILE A 135 17.86 -16.79 19.86
N ASP A 136 17.66 -16.95 21.16
CA ASP A 136 18.14 -18.09 21.94
C ASP A 136 16.98 -18.86 22.58
N PRO A 137 17.15 -20.17 22.85
CA PRO A 137 16.17 -20.95 23.61
C PRO A 137 15.88 -20.30 24.96
N ILE A 138 14.59 -20.25 25.32
CA ILE A 138 14.16 -19.84 26.66
C ILE A 138 14.66 -20.90 27.66
N PRO A 139 15.35 -20.51 28.75
CA PRO A 139 15.77 -21.46 29.77
C PRO A 139 14.57 -22.20 30.38
N MET A 140 14.70 -23.50 30.62
CA MET A 140 13.58 -24.32 31.12
C MET A 140 12.99 -23.81 32.44
N ASP A 141 13.84 -23.26 33.32
CA ASP A 141 13.43 -22.71 34.62
C ASP A 141 12.74 -21.33 34.54
N ALA A 142 12.71 -20.71 33.35
CA ALA A 142 12.06 -19.42 33.09
C ALA A 142 10.55 -19.57 32.80
N PHE A 143 10.10 -20.77 32.43
CA PHE A 143 8.68 -21.04 32.17
C PHE A 143 7.88 -21.12 33.48
N THR A 144 6.63 -20.69 33.41
CA THR A 144 5.64 -20.91 34.47
C THR A 144 4.48 -21.69 33.85
N LEU A 145 4.55 -23.02 33.95
CA LEU A 145 3.60 -23.91 33.29
C LEU A 145 2.27 -23.95 34.05
N GLN A 146 1.16 -23.83 33.34
CA GLN A 146 -0.16 -24.09 33.90
C GLN A 146 -0.40 -25.61 33.98
N GLU A 147 -0.34 -26.17 35.19
CA GLU A 147 -0.38 -27.63 35.40
C GLU A 147 -1.64 -28.32 34.84
N SER A 148 -2.76 -27.61 34.71
CA SER A 148 -3.98 -28.16 34.11
C SER A 148 -3.90 -28.35 32.59
N GLU A 149 -3.00 -27.62 31.94
CA GLU A 149 -2.84 -27.57 30.49
C GLU A 149 -1.54 -28.25 30.03
N VAL A 150 -0.44 -27.99 30.74
CA VAL A 150 0.92 -28.33 30.32
C VAL A 150 1.68 -29.07 31.44
N SER A 151 2.22 -30.23 31.09
CA SER A 151 3.04 -31.05 32.01
C SER A 151 4.54 -30.84 31.86
N ALA A 152 5.01 -30.46 30.68
CA ALA A 152 6.42 -30.29 30.38
C ALA A 152 6.62 -29.51 29.07
N VAL A 153 7.82 -28.98 28.85
CA VAL A 153 8.25 -28.41 27.57
C VAL A 153 9.58 -29.00 27.12
N LYS A 154 9.85 -29.02 25.81
CA LYS A 154 11.16 -29.42 25.28
C LYS A 154 11.45 -28.72 23.95
N TYR A 155 12.74 -28.59 23.62
CA TYR A 155 13.17 -28.15 22.30
C TYR A 155 13.52 -29.35 21.40
N ILE A 156 13.03 -29.33 20.16
CA ILE A 156 13.31 -30.33 19.12
C ILE A 156 13.70 -29.65 17.81
N SER A 157 14.54 -30.27 16.99
CA SER A 157 14.80 -29.71 15.67
C SER A 157 13.55 -29.80 14.80
N TYR A 158 13.28 -28.78 13.98
CA TYR A 158 12.09 -28.76 13.13
C TYR A 158 12.08 -29.95 12.14
N GLN A 159 13.26 -30.39 11.69
CA GLN A 159 13.43 -31.55 10.80
C GLN A 159 13.07 -32.87 11.48
N GLU A 160 13.51 -33.05 12.73
CA GLU A 160 13.18 -34.24 13.51
C GLU A 160 11.69 -34.27 13.83
N TYR A 161 11.11 -33.15 14.24
CA TYR A 161 9.67 -33.04 14.47
C TYR A 161 8.86 -33.38 13.21
N ARG A 162 9.20 -32.79 12.06
CA ARG A 162 8.58 -33.13 10.77
C ARG A 162 8.67 -34.63 10.46
N SER A 163 9.84 -35.25 10.72
CA SER A 163 10.02 -36.68 10.50
C SER A 163 9.21 -37.56 11.45
N LEU A 164 8.95 -37.12 12.68
CA LEU A 164 8.16 -37.87 13.65
C LEU A 164 6.68 -37.81 13.30
N LEU A 165 6.17 -36.64 12.90
CA LEU A 165 4.82 -36.48 12.37
C LEU A 165 4.61 -37.31 11.09
N ALA A 166 5.56 -37.29 10.16
CA ALA A 166 5.50 -38.09 8.93
C ALA A 166 5.46 -39.60 9.16
N ARG A 167 5.87 -40.06 10.35
CA ARG A 167 5.86 -41.48 10.76
C ARG A 167 4.70 -41.80 11.70
N GLU A 168 3.81 -40.83 11.96
CA GLU A 168 2.68 -40.96 12.87
C GLU A 168 3.11 -41.45 14.27
N ASP A 169 4.21 -40.89 14.81
CA ASP A 169 4.68 -41.29 16.14
C ASP A 169 3.59 -41.02 17.21
N PRO A 170 3.15 -42.03 17.98
CA PRO A 170 2.00 -41.92 18.87
C PRO A 170 2.20 -41.01 20.08
N HIS A 171 3.43 -40.53 20.32
CA HIS A 171 3.71 -39.56 21.37
C HIS A 171 3.45 -38.11 20.94
N TYR A 172 3.06 -37.85 19.70
CA TYR A 172 2.85 -36.51 19.15
C TYR A 172 1.43 -36.36 18.61
N VAL A 173 0.88 -35.15 18.74
CA VAL A 173 -0.42 -34.81 18.14
C VAL A 173 -0.32 -34.95 16.61
N PRO A 174 -1.26 -35.66 15.96
CA PRO A 174 -1.12 -36.04 14.55
C PRO A 174 -1.49 -34.88 13.61
N TYR A 175 -0.51 -34.04 13.28
CA TYR A 175 -0.62 -33.04 12.22
C TYR A 175 -0.15 -33.59 10.86
N ASP A 176 -0.93 -33.35 9.81
CA ASP A 176 -0.61 -33.81 8.46
C ASP A 176 0.44 -32.92 7.78
N VAL A 177 1.66 -33.43 7.70
CA VAL A 177 2.81 -32.77 7.07
C VAL A 177 2.80 -32.78 5.54
N ASN A 178 1.81 -33.42 4.91
CA ASN A 178 1.58 -33.38 3.46
C ASN A 178 0.40 -32.46 3.07
N SER A 179 -0.25 -31.87 4.07
CA SER A 179 -1.35 -30.90 3.95
C SER A 179 -0.85 -29.50 4.33
N SER A 180 -1.75 -28.56 4.62
CA SER A 180 -1.48 -27.17 4.98
C SER A 180 -0.44 -26.99 6.08
N TYR A 181 -0.27 -27.96 6.98
CA TYR A 181 0.72 -27.90 8.07
C TYR A 181 2.17 -27.99 7.58
N CYS A 182 2.41 -28.39 6.31
CA CYS A 182 3.74 -28.36 5.71
C CYS A 182 4.32 -26.94 5.65
N GLN A 183 3.46 -25.92 5.57
CA GLN A 183 3.82 -24.51 5.43
C GLN A 183 4.71 -24.02 6.57
N LEU A 184 4.51 -24.48 7.82
CA LEU A 184 5.39 -24.15 8.94
C LEU A 184 6.86 -24.48 8.64
N PHE A 185 7.10 -25.69 8.14
CA PHE A 185 8.45 -26.17 7.85
C PHE A 185 9.04 -25.48 6.63
N GLU A 186 8.22 -25.19 5.61
CA GLU A 186 8.64 -24.46 4.42
C GLU A 186 9.02 -23.01 4.74
N VAL A 187 8.25 -22.35 5.61
CA VAL A 187 8.54 -20.99 6.11
C VAL A 187 9.88 -20.97 6.85
N ILE A 188 10.11 -21.89 7.78
CA ILE A 188 11.38 -21.99 8.52
C ILE A 188 12.53 -22.32 7.56
N GLU A 189 12.34 -23.26 6.64
CA GLU A 189 13.37 -23.65 5.67
C GLU A 189 13.72 -22.49 4.73
N LYS A 190 12.74 -21.78 4.16
CA LYS A 190 12.94 -20.62 3.28
C LYS A 190 13.74 -19.50 3.97
N ARG A 191 13.51 -19.29 5.28
CA ARG A 191 14.17 -18.24 6.07
C ARG A 191 15.63 -18.57 6.39
N TYR A 192 15.88 -19.77 6.89
CA TYR A 192 17.16 -20.11 7.53
C TYR A 192 18.06 -21.03 6.70
N LYS A 193 17.56 -21.63 5.62
CA LYS A 193 18.37 -22.34 4.63
C LYS A 193 18.86 -21.37 3.56
N GLU A 194 19.72 -20.45 3.99
CA GLU A 194 20.14 -19.32 3.16
C GLU A 194 20.96 -19.75 1.92
N ASN A 195 20.56 -19.26 0.76
CA ASN A 195 21.43 -19.10 -0.40
C ASN A 195 21.68 -17.59 -0.62
N VAL A 196 22.71 -17.08 0.06
CA VAL A 196 23.07 -15.65 0.05
C VAL A 196 23.28 -15.13 -1.37
N GLU A 197 23.87 -15.94 -2.26
CA GLU A 197 24.11 -15.56 -3.65
C GLU A 197 22.79 -15.39 -4.42
N LEU A 198 21.88 -16.36 -4.30
CA LEU A 198 20.57 -16.29 -4.95
C LEU A 198 19.73 -15.11 -4.41
N ARG A 199 19.71 -14.90 -3.08
CA ARG A 199 19.03 -13.75 -2.46
C ARG A 199 19.59 -12.43 -2.98
N SER A 200 20.92 -12.31 -3.07
CA SER A 200 21.59 -11.11 -3.58
C SER A 200 21.27 -10.87 -5.05
N LEU A 201 21.26 -11.92 -5.87
CA LEU A 201 20.93 -11.82 -7.29
C LEU A 201 19.47 -11.37 -7.50
N ASN A 202 18.53 -11.91 -6.72
CA ASN A 202 17.13 -11.53 -6.79
C ASN A 202 16.92 -10.06 -6.41
N LEU A 203 17.48 -9.62 -5.28
CA LEU A 203 17.42 -8.20 -4.87
C LEU A 203 18.08 -7.28 -5.89
N GLN A 204 19.21 -7.69 -6.49
CA GLN A 204 19.84 -6.91 -7.55
C GLN A 204 18.97 -6.81 -8.80
N LYS A 205 18.29 -7.89 -9.21
CA LYS A 205 17.32 -7.86 -10.32
C LYS A 205 16.17 -6.90 -10.02
N GLN A 206 15.65 -6.93 -8.79
CA GLN A 206 14.57 -6.03 -8.36
C GLN A 206 15.04 -4.56 -8.36
N LEU A 207 16.24 -4.29 -7.85
CA LEU A 207 16.85 -2.96 -7.84
C LEU A 207 17.13 -2.41 -9.24
N ASN A 208 17.52 -3.27 -10.20
CA ASN A 208 17.77 -2.85 -11.58
C ASN A 208 16.52 -2.34 -12.30
N ARG A 209 15.32 -2.55 -11.73
CA ARG A 209 14.08 -1.92 -12.22
C ARG A 209 14.00 -0.43 -11.87
N TYR A 210 14.91 0.10 -11.07
CA TYR A 210 14.93 1.49 -10.65
C TYR A 210 16.20 2.22 -11.11
N ALA A 211 16.04 3.27 -11.90
CA ALA A 211 17.14 4.12 -12.34
C ALA A 211 17.40 5.25 -11.33
N ARG A 212 18.59 5.29 -10.73
CA ARG A 212 18.96 6.42 -9.86
C ARG A 212 19.08 7.70 -10.68
N VAL A 213 18.52 8.80 -10.17
CA VAL A 213 18.58 10.10 -10.83
C VAL A 213 18.75 11.21 -9.81
N SER A 214 19.63 12.16 -10.09
CA SER A 214 19.77 13.37 -9.28
C SER A 214 18.79 14.42 -9.80
N LEU A 215 17.81 14.77 -8.98
CA LEU A 215 16.85 15.82 -9.30
C LEU A 215 17.41 17.16 -8.83
N THR A 216 17.50 18.11 -9.76
CA THR A 216 17.92 19.49 -9.48
C THR A 216 16.86 20.46 -9.95
N ALA A 217 16.82 21.64 -9.35
CA ALA A 217 15.98 22.75 -9.78
C ALA A 217 16.77 24.06 -9.64
N GLU A 218 16.43 25.05 -10.48
CA GLU A 218 17.08 26.37 -10.41
C GLU A 218 16.58 27.16 -9.20
N VAL A 219 17.43 27.27 -8.18
CA VAL A 219 17.18 28.07 -6.97
C VAL A 219 17.80 29.47 -7.05
N ALA A 220 18.20 29.92 -8.24
CA ALA A 220 18.75 31.25 -8.46
C ALA A 220 17.68 32.33 -8.18
N GLY A 221 18.08 33.43 -7.55
CA GLY A 221 17.18 34.54 -7.22
C GLY A 221 16.19 34.26 -6.09
N ILE A 222 16.36 33.18 -5.32
CA ILE A 222 15.61 32.94 -4.07
C ILE A 222 16.23 33.79 -2.94
N SER A 223 15.39 34.47 -2.17
CA SER A 223 15.85 35.32 -1.06
C SER A 223 16.49 34.48 0.06
N ASP A 224 17.38 35.08 0.86
CA ASP A 224 17.97 34.38 2.02
C ASP A 224 16.92 33.98 3.06
N ALA A 225 15.80 34.71 3.11
CA ALA A 225 14.65 34.43 3.95
C ALA A 225 13.94 33.14 3.50
N ASP A 226 13.72 33.01 2.19
CA ASP A 226 13.08 31.82 1.59
C ASP A 226 14.00 30.59 1.60
N LYS A 227 15.33 30.76 1.51
CA LYS A 227 16.28 29.65 1.70
C LYS A 227 16.19 29.08 3.12
N LYS A 228 16.05 29.94 4.13
CA LYS A 228 15.83 29.51 5.52
C LYS A 228 14.48 28.81 5.67
N ALA A 229 13.42 29.33 5.06
CA ALA A 229 12.13 28.67 5.02
C ALA A 229 12.24 27.27 4.39
N LEU A 230 12.93 27.14 3.25
CA LEU A 230 13.14 25.86 2.57
C LEU A 230 13.88 24.84 3.46
N ALA A 231 14.91 25.26 4.20
CA ALA A 231 15.60 24.36 5.14
C ALA A 231 14.66 23.82 6.24
N LEU A 232 13.76 24.65 6.75
CA LEU A 232 12.76 24.27 7.75
C LEU A 232 11.68 23.36 7.13
N LEU A 233 11.26 23.63 5.89
CA LEU A 233 10.31 22.80 5.14
C LEU A 233 10.84 21.39 4.91
N VAL A 234 12.10 21.25 4.48
CA VAL A 234 12.73 19.93 4.30
C VAL A 234 12.83 19.18 5.65
N LYS A 235 13.09 19.89 6.76
CA LYS A 235 13.05 19.29 8.10
C LYS A 235 11.64 18.81 8.47
N ALA A 236 10.61 19.60 8.19
CA ALA A 236 9.23 19.21 8.43
C ALA A 236 8.83 17.99 7.58
N ALA A 237 9.20 17.97 6.30
CA ALA A 237 9.00 16.83 5.39
C ALA A 237 9.68 15.54 5.92
N ARG A 238 10.88 15.63 6.50
CA ARG A 238 11.51 14.46 7.14
C ARG A 238 10.74 13.92 8.35
N VAL A 239 9.97 14.75 9.05
CA VAL A 239 9.07 14.28 10.12
C VAL A 239 7.88 13.52 9.54
N ILE A 240 7.37 13.94 8.37
CA ILE A 240 6.29 13.25 7.64
C ILE A 240 6.71 11.82 7.26
N ASP A 241 7.97 11.60 6.91
CA ASP A 241 8.51 10.25 6.69
C ASP A 241 8.31 9.33 7.91
N GLU A 242 8.58 9.82 9.12
CA GLU A 242 8.40 9.04 10.36
C GLU A 242 6.94 8.64 10.58
N ILE A 243 6.01 9.55 10.28
CA ILE A 243 4.57 9.27 10.38
C ILE A 243 4.18 8.21 9.36
N PHE A 244 4.63 8.34 8.11
CA PHE A 244 4.31 7.39 7.05
C PHE A 244 4.85 5.99 7.36
N TYR A 245 6.07 5.86 7.90
CA TYR A 245 6.58 4.55 8.33
C TYR A 245 5.65 3.87 9.35
N LEU A 246 5.10 4.64 10.30
CA LEU A 246 4.12 4.16 11.26
C LEU A 246 2.78 3.81 10.61
N GLN A 247 2.31 4.57 9.62
CA GLN A 247 1.08 4.28 8.88
C GLN A 247 1.16 2.97 8.10
N VAL A 248 2.32 2.67 7.51
CA VAL A 248 2.55 1.43 6.77
C VAL A 248 2.56 0.21 7.69
N TRP A 249 3.32 0.26 8.79
CA TRP A 249 3.40 -0.84 9.76
C TRP A 249 3.98 -0.36 11.10
N HIS A 250 3.39 -0.77 12.22
CA HIS A 250 3.78 -0.26 13.54
C HIS A 250 5.26 -0.50 13.89
N SER A 251 5.84 -1.62 13.45
CA SER A 251 7.26 -1.96 13.69
C SER A 251 8.21 -1.51 12.57
N ASN A 252 7.69 -0.86 11.52
CA ASN A 252 8.49 -0.44 10.38
C ASN A 252 9.66 0.49 10.75
N PRO A 253 9.50 1.48 11.67
CA PRO A 253 10.63 2.31 12.08
C PRO A 253 11.78 1.52 12.69
N SER A 254 11.46 0.49 13.50
CA SER A 254 12.47 -0.38 14.10
C SER A 254 13.20 -1.23 13.05
N LEU A 255 12.47 -1.74 12.04
CA LEU A 255 13.06 -2.46 10.92
C LEU A 255 13.96 -1.55 10.07
N ARG A 256 13.51 -0.34 9.74
CA ARG A 256 14.30 0.67 9.02
C ARG A 256 15.64 0.91 9.70
N ASP A 257 15.59 1.22 10.99
CA ASP A 257 16.77 1.62 11.75
C ASP A 257 17.77 0.47 11.84
N TRP A 258 17.27 -0.76 12.04
CA TRP A 258 18.07 -1.98 11.98
C TRP A 258 18.73 -2.18 10.62
N LEU A 259 17.98 -2.13 9.52
CA LEU A 259 18.54 -2.32 8.17
C LEU A 259 19.58 -1.24 7.85
N LYS A 260 19.34 0.00 8.26
CA LYS A 260 20.26 1.13 8.06
C LYS A 260 21.56 0.93 8.84
N GLU A 261 21.50 0.53 10.10
CA GLU A 261 22.66 0.26 10.94
C GLU A 261 23.51 -0.89 10.37
N TYR A 262 22.85 -1.93 9.85
CA TYR A 262 23.51 -3.14 9.35
C TYR A 262 23.87 -3.10 7.86
N ALA A 263 23.47 -2.06 7.12
CA ALA A 263 23.70 -1.93 5.68
C ALA A 263 25.17 -2.07 5.24
N GLY A 264 26.11 -1.74 6.14
CA GLY A 264 27.56 -1.85 5.89
C GLY A 264 28.19 -3.21 6.16
N LYS A 265 27.43 -4.20 6.65
CA LYS A 265 27.98 -5.50 7.12
C LYS A 265 28.29 -6.49 6.00
N SER A 266 27.46 -6.53 4.96
CA SER A 266 27.64 -7.40 3.81
C SER A 266 27.04 -6.79 2.53
N GLN A 267 27.36 -7.36 1.37
CA GLN A 267 26.71 -6.95 0.12
C GLN A 267 25.20 -7.22 0.15
N LEU A 268 24.78 -8.34 0.75
CA LEU A 268 23.37 -8.66 0.91
C LEU A 268 22.66 -7.61 1.78
N ASP A 269 23.25 -7.21 2.91
CA ASP A 269 22.64 -6.21 3.80
C ASP A 269 22.55 -4.83 3.15
N LYS A 270 23.54 -4.46 2.33
CA LYS A 270 23.48 -3.25 1.51
C LYS A 270 22.31 -3.31 0.52
N LEU A 271 22.09 -4.45 -0.14
CA LEU A 271 20.97 -4.64 -1.07
C LEU A 271 19.63 -4.59 -0.34
N LYS A 272 19.50 -5.25 0.82
CA LYS A 272 18.30 -5.20 1.68
C LYS A 272 17.95 -3.75 2.04
N TRP A 273 18.93 -3.00 2.56
CA TRP A 273 18.73 -1.59 2.90
C TRP A 273 18.36 -0.74 1.68
N THR A 274 19.05 -0.91 0.56
CA THR A 274 18.81 -0.11 -0.65
C THR A 274 17.39 -0.34 -1.19
N TYR A 275 16.93 -1.59 -1.23
CA TYR A 275 15.59 -1.90 -1.73
C TYR A 275 14.49 -1.52 -0.72
N TYR A 276 14.74 -1.71 0.58
CA TYR A 276 13.88 -1.19 1.66
C TYR A 276 13.72 0.32 1.57
N HIS A 277 14.80 1.07 1.37
CA HIS A 277 14.75 2.53 1.27
C HIS A 277 13.84 3.01 0.12
N ILE A 278 13.81 2.28 -0.99
CA ILE A 278 12.94 2.59 -2.15
C ILE A 278 11.47 2.31 -1.80
N ASN A 279 11.18 1.14 -1.23
CA ASN A 279 9.80 0.71 -0.95
C ASN A 279 9.25 1.21 0.39
N LYS A 280 10.07 1.90 1.20
CA LYS A 280 9.79 2.36 2.58
C LYS A 280 9.21 1.28 3.50
N SER A 281 9.36 0.01 3.14
CA SER A 281 8.72 -1.13 3.79
C SER A 281 9.43 -2.43 3.37
N PRO A 282 9.19 -3.58 4.04
CA PRO A 282 9.71 -4.88 3.60
C PRO A 282 8.97 -5.48 2.39
N TRP A 283 7.93 -4.81 1.87
CA TRP A 283 7.10 -5.27 0.76
C TRP A 283 7.46 -4.54 -0.54
N SER A 284 7.41 -5.26 -1.65
CA SER A 284 7.78 -4.73 -2.96
C SER A 284 6.59 -4.05 -3.65
N CYS A 285 6.69 -2.75 -3.90
CA CYS A 285 5.64 -1.98 -4.61
C CYS A 285 5.44 -2.44 -6.06
N LEU A 286 6.42 -3.12 -6.66
CA LEU A 286 6.35 -3.66 -8.03
C LEU A 286 6.04 -5.16 -8.10
N ASP A 287 5.95 -5.85 -6.95
CA ASP A 287 5.66 -7.29 -6.89
C ASP A 287 4.45 -7.54 -5.96
N GLU A 288 3.34 -6.85 -6.20
CA GLU A 288 2.04 -7.08 -5.54
C GLU A 288 2.11 -7.03 -4.00
N ASN A 289 2.99 -6.19 -3.43
CA ASN A 289 3.24 -6.10 -1.99
C ASN A 289 3.68 -7.43 -1.35
N GLU A 290 4.34 -8.32 -2.10
CA GLU A 290 5.05 -9.48 -1.52
C GLU A 290 6.28 -9.00 -0.74
N ALA A 291 6.52 -9.59 0.43
CA ALA A 291 7.69 -9.31 1.24
C ALA A 291 8.97 -9.86 0.57
N PHE A 292 9.96 -9.00 0.34
CA PHE A 292 11.30 -9.40 -0.11
C PHE A 292 12.26 -9.66 1.06
N LEU A 293 11.83 -9.30 2.28
CA LEU A 293 12.48 -9.64 3.55
C LEU A 293 11.63 -10.64 4.33
N THR A 294 12.23 -11.24 5.34
CA THR A 294 11.52 -12.09 6.31
C THR A 294 11.79 -11.62 7.73
N THR A 295 11.02 -12.10 8.71
CA THR A 295 11.27 -11.83 10.14
C THR A 295 12.70 -12.17 10.58
N ALA A 296 13.40 -13.09 9.91
CA ALA A 296 14.82 -13.39 10.17
C ALA A 296 15.77 -12.21 9.84
N ASP A 297 15.35 -11.31 8.94
CA ASP A 297 16.09 -10.10 8.57
C ASP A 297 15.77 -8.91 9.51
N SER A 298 14.79 -9.07 10.39
CA SER A 298 14.20 -7.99 11.19
C SER A 298 15.01 -7.64 12.44
N ALA A 299 14.64 -6.53 13.07
CA ALA A 299 15.27 -6.04 14.29
C ALA A 299 15.13 -7.02 15.46
N VAL A 300 16.12 -7.00 16.34
CA VAL A 300 16.13 -7.80 17.58
C VAL A 300 15.78 -6.90 18.77
N LYS A 301 14.78 -7.28 19.56
CA LYS A 301 14.41 -6.59 20.81
C LYS A 301 14.69 -7.48 22.00
N LEU A 302 15.18 -6.88 23.10
CA LEU A 302 15.37 -7.54 24.38
C LEU A 302 14.20 -7.19 25.30
N LEU A 303 13.56 -8.21 25.89
CA LEU A 303 12.47 -8.08 26.85
C LEU A 303 12.86 -8.78 28.17
N PRO A 304 13.38 -8.04 29.17
CA PRO A 304 13.82 -8.59 30.45
C PRO A 304 12.72 -9.29 31.25
N GLU A 305 11.48 -8.81 31.13
CA GLU A 305 10.34 -9.21 31.97
C GLU A 305 9.40 -10.20 31.26
N ALA A 306 9.81 -10.75 30.11
CA ALA A 306 8.99 -11.64 29.30
C ALA A 306 8.63 -12.97 29.99
N THR A 307 9.39 -13.36 31.00
CA THR A 307 9.33 -14.69 31.64
C THR A 307 9.80 -14.59 33.09
N LYS A 308 9.79 -15.70 33.83
CA LYS A 308 10.36 -15.74 35.18
C LYS A 308 11.87 -15.43 35.14
N PRO A 309 12.38 -14.57 36.04
CA PRO A 309 13.80 -14.26 36.08
C PRO A 309 14.68 -15.49 36.32
N VAL A 310 15.73 -15.65 35.51
CA VAL A 310 16.74 -16.71 35.65
C VAL A 310 18.11 -16.07 35.89
N THR A 311 18.84 -16.59 36.88
CA THR A 311 20.15 -16.04 37.26
C THR A 311 21.13 -16.10 36.10
N GLY A 312 21.68 -14.95 35.71
CA GLY A 312 22.66 -14.83 34.62
C GLY A 312 22.08 -14.69 33.22
N TRP A 313 20.75 -14.77 33.06
CA TRP A 313 20.06 -14.52 31.79
C TRP A 313 19.43 -13.13 31.79
N LYS A 314 19.64 -12.36 30.70
CA LYS A 314 19.25 -10.94 30.62
C LYS A 314 17.78 -10.72 30.25
N GLY A 315 17.07 -11.80 29.89
CA GLY A 315 15.73 -11.76 29.34
C GLY A 315 15.65 -12.31 27.93
N LEU A 316 14.43 -12.30 27.39
CA LEU A 316 14.12 -12.89 26.10
C LEU A 316 14.50 -11.94 24.96
N GLN A 317 15.28 -12.42 24.01
CA GLN A 317 15.51 -11.71 22.75
C GLN A 317 14.66 -12.32 21.65
N TYR A 318 13.95 -11.49 20.90
CA TYR A 318 13.08 -11.93 19.81
C TYR A 318 13.20 -11.01 18.58
N ARG A 319 12.78 -11.51 17.43
CA ARG A 319 12.70 -10.77 16.17
C ARG A 319 11.36 -10.06 16.07
N LEU A 320 11.37 -8.78 15.68
CA LEU A 320 10.14 -8.07 15.35
C LEU A 320 9.50 -8.67 14.09
N ALA A 321 8.28 -9.17 14.24
CA ALA A 321 7.51 -9.80 13.18
C ALA A 321 6.92 -8.77 12.22
N PHE A 322 6.79 -9.20 10.96
CA PHE A 322 5.92 -8.60 9.96
C PHE A 322 5.43 -9.70 9.02
N PRO A 323 4.19 -9.61 8.50
CA PRO A 323 3.63 -10.64 7.64
C PRO A 323 4.26 -10.67 6.25
N ALA A 324 4.22 -11.84 5.61
CA ALA A 324 4.74 -12.04 4.25
C ALA A 324 3.99 -11.22 3.18
N ILE A 325 2.72 -10.92 3.42
CA ILE A 325 1.90 -10.04 2.58
C ILE A 325 1.55 -8.82 3.43
N LYS A 326 1.63 -7.63 2.84
CA LYS A 326 1.26 -6.38 3.50
C LYS A 326 -0.20 -6.42 3.98
N PRO A 327 -0.50 -6.08 5.24
CA PRO A 327 -1.89 -6.02 5.71
C PRO A 327 -2.71 -5.01 4.89
N PRO A 328 -3.93 -5.35 4.45
CA PRO A 328 -4.73 -4.46 3.61
C PRO A 328 -5.17 -3.18 4.33
N GLY A 329 -5.28 -3.22 5.66
CA GLY A 329 -5.58 -2.02 6.47
C GLY A 329 -4.34 -1.23 6.90
N ALA A 330 -3.15 -1.62 6.43
CA ALA A 330 -1.86 -1.13 6.91
C ALA A 330 -1.82 -1.07 8.45
N ASN A 331 -1.50 0.08 9.05
CA ASN A 331 -1.59 0.32 10.49
C ASN A 331 -2.69 1.33 10.85
N PHE A 332 -3.70 1.50 10.00
CA PHE A 332 -4.83 2.39 10.27
C PHE A 332 -5.93 1.72 11.10
N TYR A 333 -5.95 0.40 11.14
CA TYR A 333 -6.92 -0.43 11.82
C TYR A 333 -6.19 -1.50 12.66
N PRO A 334 -6.85 -2.15 13.63
CA PRO A 334 -6.29 -3.33 14.30
C PRO A 334 -5.93 -4.41 13.28
N GLN A 335 -4.81 -5.11 13.49
CA GLN A 335 -4.19 -5.97 12.47
C GLN A 335 -5.12 -7.11 11.99
N ASP A 336 -5.89 -7.68 12.91
CA ASP A 336 -6.80 -8.80 12.65
C ASP A 336 -8.28 -8.36 12.54
N MET A 337 -8.53 -7.06 12.41
CA MET A 337 -9.89 -6.54 12.23
C MET A 337 -10.43 -6.92 10.84
N ASP A 338 -11.55 -7.63 10.84
CA ASP A 338 -12.28 -7.95 9.61
C ASP A 338 -13.33 -6.87 9.26
N LYS A 339 -13.82 -6.88 8.01
CA LYS A 339 -14.81 -5.90 7.55
C LYS A 339 -16.15 -6.00 8.29
N MET A 340 -16.52 -7.18 8.78
CA MET A 340 -17.77 -7.39 9.50
C MET A 340 -17.69 -6.78 10.89
N GLU A 341 -16.59 -6.97 11.61
CA GLU A 341 -16.32 -6.34 12.90
C GLU A 341 -16.44 -4.83 12.82
N PHE A 342 -15.73 -4.21 11.86
CA PHE A 342 -15.83 -2.77 11.63
C PHE A 342 -17.27 -2.34 11.31
N SER A 343 -17.98 -3.11 10.48
CA SER A 343 -19.35 -2.78 10.08
C SER A 343 -20.32 -2.83 11.27
N LEU A 344 -20.26 -3.88 12.09
CA LEU A 344 -21.12 -4.03 13.27
C LEU A 344 -20.84 -2.92 14.30
N TRP A 345 -19.57 -2.66 14.58
CA TRP A 345 -19.17 -1.56 15.46
C TRP A 345 -19.66 -0.22 14.93
N ARG A 346 -19.39 0.10 13.65
CA ARG A 346 -19.82 1.35 13.01
C ARG A 346 -21.33 1.51 13.07
N GLU A 347 -22.11 0.46 12.79
CA GLU A 347 -23.57 0.56 12.85
C GLU A 347 -24.12 0.83 14.26
N SER A 348 -23.36 0.50 15.30
CA SER A 348 -23.69 0.82 16.69
C SER A 348 -23.42 2.28 17.07
N LEU A 349 -22.65 3.02 16.27
CA LEU A 349 -22.29 4.41 16.54
C LEU A 349 -23.41 5.41 16.18
N PRO A 350 -23.46 6.58 16.82
CA PRO A 350 -24.20 7.75 16.32
C PRO A 350 -23.73 8.21 14.93
N ASP A 351 -24.61 8.86 14.15
CA ASP A 351 -24.35 9.23 12.74
C ASP A 351 -23.12 10.14 12.53
N ASP A 352 -22.81 11.02 13.48
CA ASP A 352 -21.60 11.85 13.49
C ASP A 352 -20.33 11.00 13.65
N GLN A 353 -20.32 10.07 14.61
CA GLN A 353 -19.20 9.15 14.82
C GLN A 353 -19.05 8.14 13.67
N LYS A 354 -20.14 7.74 13.00
CA LYS A 354 -20.05 6.93 11.77
C LYS A 354 -19.23 7.63 10.69
N LYS A 355 -19.44 8.94 10.52
CA LYS A 355 -18.67 9.74 9.55
C LYS A 355 -17.21 9.87 9.97
N GLU A 356 -16.94 10.09 11.26
CA GLU A 356 -15.57 10.14 11.78
C GLU A 356 -14.83 8.82 11.59
N ALA A 357 -15.49 7.68 11.87
CA ALA A 357 -14.93 6.35 11.68
C ALA A 357 -14.56 6.07 10.21
N MET A 358 -15.30 6.63 9.26
CA MET A 358 -15.05 6.54 7.82
C MET A 358 -14.20 7.70 7.27
N GLY A 359 -13.84 8.67 8.12
CA GLY A 359 -13.13 9.87 7.71
C GLY A 359 -11.65 9.62 7.42
N PHE A 360 -11.06 10.55 6.67
CA PHE A 360 -9.67 10.53 6.21
C PHE A 360 -8.63 10.58 7.33
N PHE A 361 -8.94 11.27 8.43
CA PHE A 361 -7.94 11.73 9.40
C PHE A 361 -8.06 11.05 10.76
N ASN A 362 -8.57 9.81 10.80
CA ASN A 362 -8.72 9.03 12.03
C ASN A 362 -8.27 7.58 11.84
N VAL A 363 -7.53 7.03 12.80
CA VAL A 363 -7.26 5.60 12.89
C VAL A 363 -8.31 4.92 13.77
N ILE A 364 -8.49 3.62 13.58
CA ILE A 364 -9.31 2.77 14.44
C ILE A 364 -8.38 1.93 15.29
N LYS A 365 -8.66 1.86 16.59
CA LYS A 365 -7.88 1.08 17.55
C LYS A 365 -8.79 0.20 18.39
N ARG A 366 -8.18 -0.77 19.07
CA ARG A 366 -8.83 -1.72 19.98
C ARG A 366 -8.37 -1.42 21.42
N HIS A 367 -9.29 -1.39 22.39
CA HIS A 367 -8.90 -1.14 23.79
C HIS A 367 -8.04 -2.28 24.34
N SER A 368 -8.42 -3.53 24.06
CA SER A 368 -7.67 -4.71 24.48
C SER A 368 -6.22 -4.76 23.95
N GLU A 369 -5.96 -4.27 22.73
CA GLU A 369 -4.59 -4.15 22.21
C GLU A 369 -3.75 -3.14 22.99
N SER A 370 -4.36 -2.03 23.42
CA SER A 370 -3.66 -0.96 24.14
C SER A 370 -3.19 -1.44 25.53
N GLU A 371 -3.91 -2.40 26.13
CA GLU A 371 -3.54 -3.03 27.40
C GLU A 371 -2.35 -4.00 27.26
N LEU A 372 -2.09 -4.53 26.07
CA LEU A 372 -0.96 -5.45 25.79
C LEU A 372 0.38 -4.71 25.64
N ASP A 373 0.34 -3.43 25.27
CA ASP A 373 1.54 -2.60 25.07
C ASP A 373 2.02 -1.89 26.36
N ILE A 374 1.27 -1.97 27.48
CA ILE A 374 1.56 -1.24 28.74
C ILE A 374 1.87 -2.21 29.90
N PRO A 375 2.96 -2.02 30.67
CA PRO A 375 3.20 -2.78 31.90
C PRO A 375 2.09 -2.53 32.94
N LYS A 376 1.54 -3.59 33.54
CA LYS A 376 0.36 -3.66 34.46
C LYS A 376 0.32 -2.71 35.68
N SER A 377 1.22 -1.72 35.82
CA SER A 377 1.29 -0.81 36.97
C SER A 377 0.43 0.47 36.89
N GLN A 378 -0.29 0.72 35.79
CA GLN A 378 -1.07 1.96 35.60
C GLN A 378 -2.45 1.77 34.93
N ASN A 379 -3.26 0.78 35.35
CA ASN A 379 -4.64 0.63 34.82
C ASN A 379 -5.70 1.25 35.72
N THR A 380 -6.39 2.28 35.20
CA THR A 380 -7.71 2.74 35.66
C THR A 380 -8.59 3.14 34.48
N SER A 381 -9.12 2.18 33.74
CA SER A 381 -10.27 2.41 32.86
C SER A 381 -11.05 1.11 32.65
N ASN A 382 -12.30 1.07 33.11
CA ASN A 382 -13.26 0.02 32.77
C ASN A 382 -13.87 0.33 31.39
N PRO A 383 -13.99 -0.63 30.46
CA PRO A 383 -14.77 -0.41 29.25
C PRO A 383 -16.26 -0.47 29.59
N THR A 384 -16.97 0.63 29.38
CA THR A 384 -18.44 0.72 29.49
C THR A 384 -19.15 0.47 28.16
N SER A 385 -18.44 0.15 27.07
CA SER A 385 -19.02 -0.19 25.76
C SER A 385 -19.04 -1.70 25.51
N SER A 386 -20.06 -2.16 24.80
CA SER A 386 -20.18 -3.55 24.34
C SER A 386 -19.28 -3.89 23.13
N HIS A 387 -18.46 -2.94 22.68
CA HIS A 387 -17.57 -3.07 21.53
C HIS A 387 -16.19 -2.52 21.90
N ASP A 388 -15.14 -3.18 21.41
CA ASP A 388 -13.72 -2.96 21.76
C ASP A 388 -13.03 -1.91 20.86
N LEU A 389 -13.65 -1.55 19.73
CA LEU A 389 -13.12 -0.58 18.78
C LEU A 389 -13.42 0.88 19.17
N TYR A 390 -12.49 1.79 18.89
CA TYR A 390 -12.66 3.24 19.07
C TYR A 390 -11.89 4.06 18.02
N ILE A 391 -12.29 5.32 17.85
CA ILE A 391 -11.73 6.28 16.90
C ILE A 391 -10.62 7.09 17.57
N VAL A 392 -9.47 7.25 16.91
CA VAL A 392 -8.39 8.15 17.34
C VAL A 392 -8.03 9.11 16.20
N PRO A 393 -8.11 10.44 16.39
CA PRO A 393 -7.73 11.40 15.37
C PRO A 393 -6.22 11.43 15.15
N TYR A 394 -5.78 11.77 13.93
CA TYR A 394 -4.35 11.81 13.58
C TYR A 394 -3.55 12.78 14.46
N CYS A 395 -4.13 13.91 14.87
CA CYS A 395 -3.50 14.86 15.78
C CYS A 395 -3.18 14.27 17.16
N GLU A 396 -3.90 13.22 17.58
CA GLU A 396 -3.65 12.47 18.81
C GLU A 396 -2.71 11.28 18.56
N GLU A 397 -3.00 10.45 17.54
CA GLU A 397 -2.18 9.26 17.21
C GLU A 397 -0.73 9.62 16.91
N TYR A 398 -0.50 10.69 16.14
CA TYR A 398 0.83 11.12 15.69
C TYR A 398 1.31 12.39 16.41
N ASN A 399 0.75 12.69 17.59
CA ASN A 399 0.91 13.98 18.26
C ASN A 399 2.36 14.45 18.38
N SER A 400 3.27 13.59 18.86
CA SER A 400 4.67 13.98 19.07
C SER A 400 5.36 14.44 17.79
N LEU A 401 5.07 13.78 16.67
CA LEU A 401 5.64 14.09 15.36
C LEU A 401 4.93 15.31 14.75
N LEU A 402 3.60 15.40 14.86
CA LEU A 402 2.83 16.53 14.34
C LEU A 402 3.14 17.84 15.07
N VAL A 403 3.40 17.82 16.38
CA VAL A 403 3.88 18.99 17.13
C VAL A 403 5.23 19.48 16.63
N GLU A 404 6.16 18.56 16.33
CA GLU A 404 7.46 18.90 15.77
C GLU A 404 7.33 19.49 14.36
N ALA A 405 6.56 18.84 13.48
CA ALA A 405 6.30 19.32 12.13
C ALA A 405 5.61 20.69 12.12
N ALA A 406 4.57 20.87 12.94
CA ALA A 406 3.84 22.12 13.07
C ALA A 406 4.75 23.27 13.54
N LYS A 407 5.65 23.02 14.50
CA LYS A 407 6.64 24.01 14.93
C LYS A 407 7.54 24.45 13.78
N LEU A 408 8.08 23.50 13.00
CA LEU A 408 8.94 23.78 11.85
C LEU A 408 8.21 24.56 10.76
N LEU A 409 6.96 24.23 10.48
CA LEU A 409 6.10 24.94 9.53
C LEU A 409 5.78 26.35 9.99
N HIS A 410 5.45 26.55 11.27
CA HIS A 410 5.26 27.88 11.86
C HIS A 410 6.51 28.76 11.74
N GLU A 411 7.68 28.20 12.07
CA GLU A 411 8.96 28.90 11.91
C GLU A 411 9.25 29.24 10.43
N ALA A 412 8.98 28.32 9.50
CA ALA A 412 9.13 28.55 8.07
C ALA A 412 8.18 29.66 7.57
N GLY A 413 6.93 29.65 8.01
CA GLY A 413 5.92 30.67 7.70
C GLY A 413 6.27 32.06 8.25
N ASN A 414 7.00 32.12 9.38
CA ASN A 414 7.46 33.38 9.96
C ASN A 414 8.64 34.02 9.21
N VAL A 415 9.45 33.21 8.52
CA VAL A 415 10.66 33.70 7.84
C VAL A 415 10.50 33.86 6.35
N THR A 416 9.56 33.17 5.70
CA THR A 416 9.31 33.31 4.26
C THR A 416 8.97 34.75 3.88
N SER A 417 9.44 35.18 2.71
CA SER A 417 9.12 36.50 2.15
C SER A 417 7.75 36.54 1.46
N SER A 418 7.17 35.39 1.13
CA SER A 418 5.85 35.29 0.51
C SER A 418 4.74 35.20 1.54
N HIS A 419 3.77 36.12 1.44
CA HIS A 419 2.58 36.15 2.31
C HIS A 419 1.67 34.93 2.08
N SER A 420 1.46 34.50 0.83
CA SER A 420 0.61 33.33 0.52
C SER A 420 1.23 32.04 1.06
N LEU A 421 2.56 31.87 0.90
CA LEU A 421 3.28 30.75 1.48
C LEU A 421 3.24 30.81 3.01
N GLY A 422 3.46 31.97 3.62
CA GLY A 422 3.35 32.14 5.07
C GLY A 422 1.97 31.68 5.60
N ARG A 423 0.89 32.14 4.96
CA ARG A 423 -0.49 31.73 5.30
C ARG A 423 -0.68 30.22 5.20
N LEU A 424 -0.21 29.58 4.12
CA LEU A 424 -0.29 28.13 3.97
C LEU A 424 0.45 27.42 5.11
N LEU A 425 1.69 27.81 5.39
CA LEU A 425 2.52 27.12 6.39
C LEU A 425 1.97 27.27 7.80
N HIS A 426 1.47 28.47 8.18
CA HIS A 426 0.81 28.69 9.46
C HIS A 426 -0.48 27.88 9.58
N SER A 427 -1.37 27.96 8.59
CA SER A 427 -2.65 27.23 8.64
C SER A 427 -2.47 25.71 8.59
N LYS A 428 -1.49 25.19 7.84
CA LYS A 428 -1.19 23.76 7.82
C LYS A 428 -0.60 23.27 9.14
N ALA A 429 0.26 24.08 9.78
CA ALA A 429 0.76 23.79 11.12
C ALA A 429 -0.38 23.71 12.15
N ASP A 430 -1.34 24.62 12.08
CA ASP A 430 -2.52 24.60 12.96
C ASP A 430 -3.42 23.39 12.66
N ALA A 431 -3.60 23.03 11.38
CA ALA A 431 -4.35 21.85 10.95
C ALA A 431 -3.79 20.53 11.50
N PHE A 432 -2.46 20.40 11.56
CA PHE A 432 -1.80 19.23 12.18
C PHE A 432 -2.16 19.05 13.65
N LEU A 433 -2.48 20.13 14.36
CA LEU A 433 -2.82 20.10 15.79
C LEU A 433 -4.34 20.05 16.03
N SER A 434 -5.15 20.55 15.10
CA SER A 434 -6.61 20.57 15.22
C SER A 434 -7.30 19.36 14.56
N ASN A 435 -6.61 18.66 13.66
CA ASN A 435 -7.17 17.64 12.75
C ASN A 435 -8.16 18.19 11.71
N ASP A 436 -8.26 19.51 11.55
CA ASP A 436 -9.11 20.18 10.56
C ASP A 436 -8.26 20.83 9.48
N TYR A 437 -8.33 20.30 8.26
CA TYR A 437 -7.50 20.69 7.13
C TYR A 437 -8.16 21.69 6.19
N TYR A 438 -9.45 22.03 6.38
CA TYR A 438 -10.25 22.81 5.42
C TYR A 438 -9.61 24.15 5.06
N ASP A 439 -9.27 24.98 6.05
CA ASP A 439 -8.69 26.30 5.82
C ASP A 439 -7.29 26.22 5.20
N SER A 440 -6.52 25.19 5.57
CA SER A 440 -5.16 24.98 5.07
C SER A 440 -5.13 24.53 3.61
N ASP A 441 -6.09 23.71 3.17
CA ASP A 441 -6.19 23.28 1.79
C ASP A 441 -6.71 24.40 0.87
N ILE A 442 -7.59 25.28 1.38
CA ILE A 442 -7.93 26.52 0.67
C ILE A 442 -6.68 27.39 0.52
N ALA A 443 -5.89 27.57 1.58
CA ALA A 443 -4.64 28.33 1.50
C ALA A 443 -3.64 27.72 0.51
N TRP A 444 -3.63 26.39 0.35
CA TRP A 444 -2.81 25.67 -0.63
C TRP A 444 -3.29 25.90 -2.06
N MET A 445 -4.60 25.85 -2.32
CA MET A 445 -5.14 26.14 -3.65
C MET A 445 -4.90 27.61 -4.07
N GLU A 446 -4.94 28.54 -3.11
CA GLU A 446 -4.67 29.97 -3.31
C GLU A 446 -3.17 30.32 -3.31
N LEU A 447 -2.27 29.32 -3.28
CA LEU A 447 -0.83 29.54 -3.19
C LEU A 447 -0.29 30.26 -4.44
N ASP A 448 0.23 31.47 -4.22
CA ASP A 448 0.98 32.22 -5.23
C ASP A 448 2.38 32.57 -4.72
N SER A 449 3.33 31.66 -4.97
CA SER A 449 4.68 31.74 -4.45
C SER A 449 5.67 31.04 -5.38
N LYS A 450 6.96 31.36 -5.25
CA LYS A 450 8.03 30.68 -6.01
C LYS A 450 8.20 29.22 -5.58
N PHE A 451 7.91 28.90 -4.32
CA PHE A 451 7.85 27.52 -3.85
C PHE A 451 6.41 27.00 -3.91
N ASP A 452 6.27 25.77 -4.38
CA ASP A 452 5.05 24.99 -4.22
C ASP A 452 5.31 23.95 -3.14
N VAL A 453 4.40 23.87 -2.16
CA VAL A 453 4.56 23.02 -0.99
C VAL A 453 3.24 22.30 -0.76
N THR A 454 3.25 21.01 -1.01
CA THR A 454 2.19 20.08 -0.57
C THR A 454 2.74 19.33 0.63
N ILE A 455 2.04 19.36 1.77
CA ILE A 455 2.45 18.63 2.98
C ILE A 455 1.23 18.32 3.85
N GLY A 456 0.99 17.05 4.15
CA GLY A 456 -0.15 16.61 4.95
C GLY A 456 -0.67 15.22 4.57
N PRO A 457 -1.80 14.81 5.16
CA PRO A 457 -2.48 13.56 4.81
C PRO A 457 -3.39 13.74 3.60
N TYR A 458 -3.19 12.97 2.53
CA TYR A 458 -3.94 13.15 1.28
C TYR A 458 -4.48 11.84 0.68
N GLU A 459 -3.60 10.98 0.19
CA GLU A 459 -4.01 9.81 -0.59
C GLU A 459 -4.41 8.61 0.27
N THR A 460 -5.39 7.83 -0.18
CA THR A 460 -5.95 6.70 0.58
C THR A 460 -5.52 5.32 0.08
N TYR A 461 -4.58 5.25 -0.87
CA TYR A 461 -4.17 3.99 -1.51
C TYR A 461 -3.60 2.95 -0.54
N GLU A 462 -3.01 3.40 0.58
CA GLU A 462 -2.49 2.49 1.61
C GLU A 462 -3.56 1.80 2.44
N ASP A 463 -4.77 2.38 2.49
CA ASP A 463 -5.94 1.69 3.02
C ASP A 463 -6.58 0.83 1.91
N ALA A 464 -5.98 -0.31 1.61
CA ALA A 464 -6.56 -1.29 0.68
C ALA A 464 -7.80 -2.01 1.25
N LEU A 465 -8.13 -1.82 2.54
CA LEU A 465 -9.29 -2.43 3.17
C LEU A 465 -10.58 -1.69 2.77
N PHE A 466 -10.59 -0.37 2.91
CA PHE A 466 -11.75 0.48 2.64
C PHE A 466 -11.48 1.70 1.76
N GLY A 467 -10.22 2.13 1.63
CA GLY A 467 -9.85 3.37 0.93
C GLY A 467 -10.28 4.65 1.66
N TYR A 468 -10.47 4.58 2.99
CA TYR A 468 -10.90 5.71 3.81
C TYR A 468 -9.73 6.53 4.34
N LYS A 469 -8.61 5.91 4.67
CA LYS A 469 -7.58 6.54 5.53
C LYS A 469 -6.49 7.19 4.72
N ALA A 470 -6.25 8.48 4.97
CA ALA A 470 -5.27 9.25 4.23
C ALA A 470 -3.84 9.03 4.77
N SER A 471 -2.88 8.93 3.87
CA SER A 471 -1.46 8.78 4.18
C SER A 471 -0.75 10.13 4.13
N PHE A 472 0.20 10.31 5.03
CA PHE A 472 1.02 11.52 5.10
C PHE A 472 2.06 11.54 3.98
N GLU A 473 2.16 12.67 3.29
CA GLU A 473 3.12 12.91 2.22
C GLU A 473 3.56 14.37 2.16
N ALA A 474 4.68 14.61 1.47
CA ALA A 474 5.12 15.95 1.15
C ALA A 474 5.81 16.01 -0.22
N PHE A 475 5.54 17.10 -0.94
CA PHE A 475 6.21 17.51 -2.16
C PHE A 475 6.62 18.97 -2.02
N ILE A 476 7.91 19.23 -2.16
CA ILE A 476 8.47 20.59 -2.12
C ILE A 476 9.14 20.83 -3.47
N GLY A 477 8.74 21.88 -4.18
CA GLY A 477 9.35 22.22 -5.47
C GLY A 477 9.37 23.71 -5.77
N VAL A 478 10.05 24.07 -6.85
CA VAL A 478 10.07 25.43 -7.39
C VAL A 478 9.07 25.50 -8.53
N ARG A 479 8.17 26.49 -8.49
CA ARG A 479 7.21 26.72 -9.57
C ARG A 479 7.93 27.10 -10.86
N ASP A 480 7.57 26.42 -11.96
CA ASP A 480 7.98 26.76 -13.31
C ASP A 480 6.88 27.65 -13.91
N ASP A 481 7.08 28.97 -13.85
CA ASP A 481 6.07 29.95 -14.31
C ASP A 481 5.83 29.84 -15.83
N GLU A 482 6.84 29.48 -16.63
CA GLU A 482 6.71 29.33 -18.08
C GLU A 482 5.85 28.10 -18.41
N ALA A 483 6.17 26.95 -17.84
CA ALA A 483 5.39 25.74 -18.04
C ALA A 483 3.98 25.88 -17.44
N THR A 484 3.84 26.49 -16.26
CA THR A 484 2.53 26.76 -15.64
C THR A 484 1.64 27.63 -16.54
N ALA A 485 2.22 28.66 -17.18
CA ALA A 485 1.48 29.51 -18.14
C ALA A 485 1.08 28.75 -19.41
N GLN A 486 1.93 27.83 -19.90
CA GLN A 486 1.60 26.97 -21.04
C GLN A 486 0.44 26.02 -20.72
N VAL A 487 0.39 25.48 -19.50
CA VAL A 487 -0.68 24.56 -19.11
C VAL A 487 -2.02 25.29 -18.91
N LYS A 488 -1.99 26.54 -18.45
CA LYS A 488 -3.19 27.37 -18.31
C LYS A 488 -4.00 27.44 -19.62
N LEU A 489 -3.33 27.39 -20.77
CA LEU A 489 -3.96 27.31 -22.09
C LEU A 489 -5.00 26.17 -22.15
N PHE A 490 -4.65 24.97 -21.69
CA PHE A 490 -5.56 23.82 -21.74
C PHE A 490 -6.78 24.03 -20.85
N GLY A 491 -6.57 24.54 -19.64
CA GLY A 491 -7.64 24.85 -18.70
C GLY A 491 -8.63 25.89 -19.25
N ASP A 492 -8.11 26.96 -19.85
CA ASP A 492 -8.91 28.03 -20.45
C ASP A 492 -9.72 27.56 -21.69
N HIS A 493 -9.35 26.42 -22.28
CA HIS A 493 -9.99 25.85 -23.47
C HIS A 493 -10.84 24.59 -23.21
N LEU A 494 -10.97 24.09 -21.98
CA LEU A 494 -11.74 22.87 -21.68
C LEU A 494 -13.17 22.90 -22.22
N GLN A 495 -13.87 24.04 -22.07
CA GLN A 495 -15.25 24.15 -22.55
C GLN A 495 -15.35 24.08 -24.08
N VAL A 496 -14.32 24.55 -24.79
CA VAL A 496 -14.23 24.43 -26.25
C VAL A 496 -13.96 22.98 -26.64
N LEU A 497 -13.07 22.30 -25.91
CA LEU A 497 -12.79 20.87 -26.11
C LEU A 497 -14.05 20.02 -25.88
N GLU A 498 -14.76 20.20 -24.76
CA GLU A 498 -16.00 19.49 -24.42
C GLU A 498 -17.05 19.61 -25.54
N LYS A 499 -17.26 20.82 -26.05
CA LYS A 499 -18.24 21.09 -27.12
C LYS A 499 -17.87 20.41 -28.43
N ASN A 500 -16.59 20.14 -28.66
CA ASN A 500 -16.09 19.54 -29.90
C ASN A 500 -15.75 18.06 -29.76
N LEU A 501 -15.87 17.46 -28.56
CA LEU A 501 -15.58 16.04 -28.34
C LEU A 501 -16.25 15.17 -29.41
N PRO A 502 -15.59 14.08 -29.86
CA PRO A 502 -16.09 13.22 -30.92
C PRO A 502 -17.19 12.28 -30.38
N MET A 503 -18.26 12.85 -29.83
CA MET A 503 -19.44 12.16 -29.31
C MET A 503 -20.71 12.94 -29.66
N ASP A 504 -21.87 12.30 -29.52
CA ASP A 504 -23.16 12.95 -29.80
C ASP A 504 -23.41 14.11 -28.84
N ASP A 505 -23.96 15.22 -29.35
CA ASP A 505 -24.16 16.46 -28.58
C ASP A 505 -25.04 16.27 -27.33
N ILE A 506 -25.91 15.26 -27.33
CA ILE A 506 -26.78 14.93 -26.19
C ILE A 506 -26.01 14.47 -24.94
N TYR A 507 -24.75 14.07 -25.09
CA TYR A 507 -23.90 13.61 -24.00
C TYR A 507 -22.89 14.66 -23.53
N LYS A 508 -22.79 15.80 -24.23
CA LYS A 508 -21.83 16.85 -23.90
C LYS A 508 -22.31 17.65 -22.69
N SER A 509 -21.37 17.94 -21.81
CA SER A 509 -21.58 18.76 -20.62
C SER A 509 -21.72 20.23 -21.00
N GLU A 510 -22.70 20.92 -20.42
CA GLU A 510 -22.92 22.35 -20.66
C GLU A 510 -21.85 23.21 -19.97
N ASP A 511 -21.40 22.78 -18.78
CA ASP A 511 -20.41 23.44 -17.96
C ASP A 511 -19.28 22.47 -17.60
N VAL A 512 -18.04 22.80 -17.98
CA VAL A 512 -16.82 22.15 -17.50
C VAL A 512 -15.93 23.18 -16.82
N THR A 513 -15.25 22.75 -15.76
CA THR A 513 -14.32 23.60 -15.00
C THR A 513 -12.97 22.91 -14.95
N SER A 514 -11.92 23.70 -15.12
CA SER A 514 -10.54 23.22 -14.99
C SER A 514 -10.06 23.46 -13.57
N ALA A 515 -9.46 22.45 -12.96
CA ALA A 515 -8.63 22.63 -11.79
C ALA A 515 -7.44 23.54 -12.17
N PRO A 516 -7.07 24.55 -11.36
CA PRO A 516 -5.83 25.29 -11.58
C PRO A 516 -4.65 24.32 -11.61
N ILE A 517 -3.78 24.48 -12.60
CA ILE A 517 -2.65 23.59 -12.82
C ILE A 517 -1.37 24.34 -12.53
N ARG A 518 -0.48 23.73 -11.75
CA ARG A 518 0.85 24.25 -11.44
C ARG A 518 1.89 23.25 -11.90
N VAL A 519 2.93 23.73 -12.56
CA VAL A 519 4.08 22.91 -12.95
C VAL A 519 5.24 23.27 -12.04
N ILE A 520 5.88 22.26 -11.46
CA ILE A 520 6.96 22.46 -10.49
C ILE A 520 8.16 21.59 -10.85
N GLN A 521 9.34 22.06 -10.44
CA GLN A 521 10.56 21.29 -10.39
C GLN A 521 10.74 20.77 -8.95
N LEU A 522 10.61 19.44 -8.78
CA LEU A 522 10.69 18.80 -7.47
C LEU A 522 12.08 18.98 -6.86
N LEU A 523 12.12 19.46 -5.61
CA LEU A 523 13.34 19.64 -4.81
C LEU A 523 13.50 18.58 -3.72
N TYR A 524 12.39 18.12 -3.15
CA TYR A 524 12.36 17.09 -2.11
C TYR A 524 10.96 16.49 -2.00
N ASN A 525 10.88 15.19 -1.69
CA ASN A 525 9.64 14.53 -1.32
C ASN A 525 9.83 13.57 -0.14
N SER A 526 8.74 13.22 0.53
CA SER A 526 8.70 12.33 1.69
C SER A 526 7.30 11.78 1.94
N GLY A 527 7.18 10.80 2.82
CA GLY A 527 5.94 10.12 3.15
C GLY A 527 5.55 9.07 2.11
N ASN A 528 4.29 9.09 1.68
CA ASN A 528 3.69 8.24 0.64
C ASN A 528 4.28 8.51 -0.77
N VAL A 529 5.55 8.17 -0.95
CA VAL A 529 6.34 8.37 -2.17
C VAL A 529 7.27 7.17 -2.44
N GLU A 530 6.94 6.02 -1.86
CA GLU A 530 7.64 4.76 -2.03
C GLU A 530 7.50 4.19 -3.45
N GLY A 531 8.49 3.41 -3.86
CA GLY A 531 8.44 2.71 -5.13
C GLY A 531 8.39 3.66 -6.34
N PRO A 532 7.49 3.42 -7.32
CA PRO A 532 7.31 4.28 -8.49
C PRO A 532 7.03 5.74 -8.12
N GLN A 533 7.71 6.69 -8.75
CA GLN A 533 7.58 8.11 -8.40
C GLN A 533 6.36 8.76 -9.06
N THR A 534 5.60 9.55 -8.30
CA THR A 534 4.51 10.40 -8.79
C THR A 534 4.99 11.34 -9.89
N VAL A 535 4.15 11.58 -10.92
CA VAL A 535 4.43 12.55 -12.00
C VAL A 535 3.51 13.76 -11.94
N ALA A 536 2.30 13.57 -11.42
CA ALA A 536 1.31 14.59 -11.16
C ALA A 536 0.40 14.12 -10.02
N PHE A 537 -0.26 15.06 -9.35
CA PHE A 537 -1.29 14.78 -8.36
C PHE A 537 -2.35 15.88 -8.37
N ASN A 538 -3.57 15.56 -7.95
CA ASN A 538 -4.74 16.45 -7.96
C ASN A 538 -5.40 16.45 -6.59
N LEU A 539 -5.38 17.59 -5.90
CA LEU A 539 -5.75 17.71 -4.49
C LEU A 539 -6.65 18.93 -4.25
N PRO A 540 -7.36 19.03 -3.11
CA PRO A 540 -7.52 18.00 -2.07
C PRO A 540 -8.52 16.91 -2.48
N ASN A 541 -8.48 15.78 -1.78
CA ASN A 541 -9.41 14.65 -1.96
C ASN A 541 -10.75 14.83 -1.23
N ASP A 542 -10.84 15.72 -0.24
CA ASP A 542 -12.06 15.95 0.56
C ASP A 542 -13.20 16.50 -0.31
N GLU A 543 -14.27 15.72 -0.44
CA GLU A 543 -15.39 16.05 -1.35
C GLU A 543 -16.13 17.33 -0.97
N THR A 544 -16.06 17.74 0.31
CA THR A 544 -16.65 19.00 0.78
C THR A 544 -15.88 20.18 0.17
N ILE A 545 -14.55 20.13 0.22
CA ILE A 545 -13.70 21.20 -0.34
C ILE A 545 -13.79 21.19 -1.85
N VAL A 546 -13.75 20.01 -2.47
CA VAL A 546 -13.90 19.85 -3.94
C VAL A 546 -15.21 20.49 -4.42
N LYS A 547 -16.31 20.27 -3.69
CA LYS A 547 -17.61 20.87 -4.03
C LYS A 547 -17.63 22.38 -3.86
N ASP A 548 -17.00 22.90 -2.81
CA ASP A 548 -17.05 24.33 -2.48
C ASP A 548 -16.08 25.17 -3.32
N ARG A 549 -14.93 24.59 -3.70
CA ARG A 549 -13.77 25.32 -4.23
C ARG A 549 -13.09 24.66 -5.45
N GLY A 550 -13.40 23.41 -5.76
CA GLY A 550 -12.71 22.62 -6.77
C GLY A 550 -11.42 21.98 -6.24
N THR A 551 -10.55 21.55 -7.15
CA THR A 551 -9.21 21.01 -6.86
C THR A 551 -8.14 21.83 -7.55
N SER A 552 -6.87 21.56 -7.25
CA SER A 552 -5.71 22.01 -8.03
C SER A 552 -4.83 20.82 -8.38
N MET A 553 -4.21 20.88 -9.54
CA MET A 553 -3.28 19.88 -10.02
C MET A 553 -1.85 20.39 -10.01
N VAL A 554 -0.91 19.53 -9.63
CA VAL A 554 0.52 19.82 -9.65
C VAL A 554 1.25 18.78 -10.50
N LEU A 555 2.07 19.23 -11.46
CA LEU A 555 2.91 18.37 -12.29
C LEU A 555 4.39 18.50 -11.91
N LEU A 556 5.07 17.37 -11.82
CA LEU A 556 6.48 17.26 -11.47
C LEU A 556 7.32 17.13 -12.76
N LYS A 557 7.78 18.28 -13.27
CA LYS A 557 8.43 18.37 -14.59
C LYS A 557 9.76 17.62 -14.64
N ASN A 558 10.69 17.87 -13.72
CA ASN A 558 11.99 17.18 -13.68
C ASN A 558 11.88 15.67 -13.40
N VAL A 559 10.84 15.24 -12.68
CA VAL A 559 10.51 13.81 -12.54
C VAL A 559 10.09 13.23 -13.89
N SER A 560 9.22 13.93 -14.61
CA SER A 560 8.81 13.56 -15.97
C SER A 560 10.00 13.54 -16.95
N GLU A 561 10.90 14.52 -16.88
CA GLU A 561 12.13 14.57 -17.68
C GLU A 561 13.04 13.37 -17.40
N ALA A 562 13.21 13.00 -16.13
CA ALA A 562 13.98 11.85 -15.72
C ALA A 562 13.37 10.54 -16.25
N LYS A 563 12.06 10.34 -16.09
CA LYS A 563 11.35 9.17 -16.63
C LYS A 563 11.42 9.12 -18.16
N PHE A 564 11.27 10.27 -18.84
CA PHE A 564 11.45 10.34 -20.28
C PHE A 564 12.84 9.86 -20.69
N LYS A 565 13.90 10.44 -20.10
CA LYS A 565 15.29 10.17 -20.48
C LYS A 565 15.75 8.75 -20.13
N LEU A 566 15.37 8.24 -18.95
CA LEU A 566 15.89 6.98 -18.41
C LEU A 566 15.03 5.78 -18.74
N ILE A 567 13.77 5.99 -19.16
CA ILE A 567 12.80 4.91 -19.39
C ILE A 567 12.23 5.03 -20.81
N LEU A 568 11.55 6.13 -21.14
CA LEU A 568 10.85 6.24 -22.42
C LEU A 568 11.80 6.25 -23.62
N GLN A 569 12.93 6.95 -23.52
CA GLN A 569 13.91 7.03 -24.60
C GLN A 569 14.58 5.66 -24.87
N PRO A 570 15.07 4.90 -23.87
CA PRO A 570 15.51 3.53 -24.07
C PRO A 570 14.42 2.60 -24.64
N ILE A 571 13.16 2.79 -24.25
CA ILE A 571 12.04 2.05 -24.86
C ILE A 571 11.93 2.38 -26.35
N ALA A 572 11.98 3.66 -26.71
CA ALA A 572 11.92 4.09 -28.10
C ALA A 572 13.08 3.53 -28.93
N ASP A 573 14.29 3.47 -28.37
CA ASP A 573 15.48 2.93 -29.04
C ASP A 573 15.37 1.44 -29.40
N VAL A 574 14.52 0.70 -28.68
CA VAL A 574 14.31 -0.75 -28.85
C VAL A 574 13.04 -1.05 -29.65
N CYS A 575 11.95 -0.35 -29.36
CA CYS A 575 10.61 -0.67 -29.85
C CYS A 575 10.16 0.20 -31.02
N VAL A 576 10.71 1.41 -31.20
CA VAL A 576 10.30 2.32 -32.29
C VAL A 576 11.25 2.19 -33.48
N SER A 577 10.69 2.18 -34.69
CA SER A 577 11.45 2.10 -35.93
C SER A 577 12.46 3.24 -36.05
N LYS A 578 13.67 2.91 -36.52
CA LYS A 578 14.83 3.82 -36.52
C LYS A 578 14.55 5.18 -37.17
N GLU A 579 13.73 5.22 -38.21
CA GLU A 579 13.37 6.43 -38.96
C GLU A 579 12.49 7.41 -38.17
N LEU A 580 11.79 6.94 -37.14
CA LEU A 580 10.86 7.74 -36.35
C LEU A 580 11.38 8.09 -34.96
N ARG A 581 12.51 7.52 -34.51
CA ARG A 581 13.04 7.72 -33.14
C ARG A 581 13.33 9.18 -32.80
N ASN A 582 13.67 9.99 -33.79
CA ASN A 582 13.91 11.43 -33.62
C ASN A 582 12.61 12.24 -33.39
N LEU A 583 11.45 11.61 -33.55
CA LEU A 583 10.13 12.18 -33.22
C LEU A 583 9.67 11.78 -31.82
N VAL A 584 10.49 11.04 -31.06
CA VAL A 584 10.25 10.84 -29.63
C VAL A 584 10.95 11.98 -28.90
N ASP A 585 10.17 12.87 -28.29
CA ASP A 585 10.69 14.04 -27.59
C ASP A 585 9.91 14.32 -26.29
N PHE A 586 10.59 15.01 -25.37
CA PHE A 586 10.06 15.30 -24.05
C PHE A 586 8.84 16.23 -24.11
N GLU A 587 8.87 17.23 -24.99
CA GLU A 587 7.78 18.20 -25.11
C GLU A 587 6.46 17.51 -25.43
N SER A 588 6.49 16.58 -26.40
CA SER A 588 5.34 15.80 -26.83
C SER A 588 4.83 14.86 -25.73
N PHE A 589 5.75 14.20 -25.01
CA PHE A 589 5.41 13.34 -23.87
C PHE A 589 4.78 14.15 -22.72
N PHE A 590 5.38 15.28 -22.37
CA PHE A 590 4.93 16.12 -21.26
C PHE A 590 3.61 16.82 -21.58
N THR A 591 3.47 17.36 -22.80
CA THR A 591 2.22 17.99 -23.27
C THR A 591 1.07 16.98 -23.34
N HIS A 592 1.34 15.73 -23.77
CA HIS A 592 0.32 14.67 -23.71
C HIS A 592 -0.08 14.34 -22.27
N THR A 593 0.87 14.26 -21.34
CA THR A 593 0.57 14.04 -19.91
C THR A 593 -0.33 15.17 -19.36
N ILE A 594 0.01 16.43 -19.63
CA ILE A 594 -0.85 17.57 -19.26
C ILE A 594 -2.26 17.43 -19.84
N CYS A 595 -2.35 17.09 -21.13
CA CYS A 595 -3.61 16.97 -21.83
C CYS A 595 -4.44 15.79 -21.29
N HIS A 596 -3.80 14.67 -20.97
CA HIS A 596 -4.40 13.51 -20.31
C HIS A 596 -5.11 13.94 -19.03
N GLU A 597 -4.41 14.65 -18.15
CA GLU A 597 -4.98 15.11 -16.88
C GLU A 597 -6.16 16.08 -17.09
N CYS A 598 -6.02 17.01 -18.05
CA CYS A 598 -7.11 17.89 -18.45
C CYS A 598 -8.32 17.10 -18.98
N CYS A 599 -8.05 16.00 -19.68
CA CYS A 599 -9.07 15.15 -20.29
C CYS A 599 -9.82 14.27 -19.28
N HIS A 600 -9.31 14.09 -18.06
CA HIS A 600 -10.15 13.58 -16.97
C HIS A 600 -11.33 14.51 -16.72
N GLY A 601 -11.15 15.83 -16.73
CA GLY A 601 -12.21 16.82 -16.44
C GLY A 601 -13.26 17.03 -17.54
N ILE A 602 -13.17 16.34 -18.67
CA ILE A 602 -14.12 16.45 -19.80
C ILE A 602 -14.68 15.09 -20.19
N GLY A 603 -15.76 15.10 -20.95
CA GLY A 603 -16.54 13.92 -21.29
C GLY A 603 -17.53 13.51 -20.19
N PRO A 604 -18.19 12.36 -20.36
CA PRO A 604 -19.27 11.93 -19.47
C PRO A 604 -18.78 11.63 -18.05
N HIS A 605 -19.43 12.25 -17.05
CA HIS A 605 -19.20 11.95 -15.62
C HIS A 605 -20.52 11.63 -14.93
N THR A 606 -21.41 12.63 -14.90
CA THR A 606 -22.80 12.46 -14.52
C THR A 606 -23.60 12.14 -15.78
N ILE A 607 -24.28 11.01 -15.78
CA ILE A 607 -24.98 10.49 -16.96
C ILE A 607 -26.46 10.26 -16.67
N LYS A 608 -27.27 10.28 -17.73
CA LYS A 608 -28.66 9.82 -17.68
C LYS A 608 -28.76 8.47 -18.36
N LEU A 609 -29.16 7.47 -17.59
CA LEU A 609 -29.38 6.12 -18.09
C LEU A 609 -30.57 6.09 -19.08
N PRO A 610 -30.68 5.06 -19.94
CA PRO A 610 -31.80 4.93 -20.86
C PRO A 610 -33.18 4.91 -20.18
N ASN A 611 -33.25 4.55 -18.90
CA ASN A 611 -34.46 4.58 -18.08
C ASN A 611 -34.78 5.96 -17.48
N GLY A 612 -33.98 6.99 -17.79
CA GLY A 612 -34.14 8.37 -17.31
C GLY A 612 -33.52 8.66 -15.94
N LYS A 613 -32.96 7.66 -15.25
CA LYS A 613 -32.31 7.83 -13.94
C LYS A 613 -30.95 8.49 -14.12
N THR A 614 -30.65 9.47 -13.26
CA THR A 614 -29.31 10.04 -13.15
C THR A 614 -28.39 9.06 -12.39
N SER A 615 -27.20 8.83 -12.92
CA SER A 615 -26.13 8.06 -12.28
C SER A 615 -24.77 8.68 -12.62
N THR A 616 -23.68 7.97 -12.30
CA THR A 616 -22.32 8.35 -12.72
C THR A 616 -21.66 7.22 -13.48
N VAL A 617 -20.73 7.55 -14.37
CA VAL A 617 -19.95 6.55 -15.13
C VAL A 617 -19.28 5.55 -14.19
N ARG A 618 -18.66 6.04 -13.11
CA ARG A 618 -18.03 5.20 -12.08
C ARG A 618 -18.97 4.17 -11.47
N LEU A 619 -20.19 4.58 -11.13
CA LEU A 619 -21.18 3.67 -10.53
C LEU A 619 -21.68 2.61 -11.50
N GLU A 620 -21.80 2.93 -12.80
CA GLU A 620 -22.31 1.96 -13.77
C GLU A 620 -21.23 1.02 -14.32
N LEU A 621 -19.98 1.48 -14.41
CA LEU A 621 -18.88 0.66 -14.95
C LEU A 621 -18.20 -0.20 -13.87
N GLU A 622 -18.34 0.17 -12.59
CA GLU A 622 -17.83 -0.57 -11.43
C GLU A 622 -16.34 -0.94 -11.60
N GLU A 623 -15.98 -2.23 -11.57
CA GLU A 623 -14.61 -2.74 -11.67
C GLU A 623 -13.89 -2.37 -12.98
N LEU A 624 -14.64 -1.97 -14.00
CA LEU A 624 -14.11 -1.60 -15.31
C LEU A 624 -13.83 -0.11 -15.43
N HIS A 625 -14.31 0.70 -14.48
CA HIS A 625 -14.25 2.15 -14.56
C HIS A 625 -12.82 2.67 -14.73
N SER A 626 -11.92 2.30 -13.81
CA SER A 626 -10.57 2.91 -13.77
C SER A 626 -9.81 2.68 -15.08
N ALA A 627 -9.76 1.44 -15.58
CA ALA A 627 -9.07 1.15 -16.84
C ALA A 627 -9.71 1.85 -18.06
N MET A 628 -11.04 2.05 -18.05
CA MET A 628 -11.74 2.77 -19.11
C MET A 628 -11.51 4.28 -19.04
N GLU A 629 -11.45 4.84 -17.83
CA GLU A 629 -11.21 6.25 -17.59
C GLU A 629 -9.78 6.66 -17.94
N GLU A 630 -8.79 5.84 -17.60
CA GLU A 630 -7.40 6.02 -18.06
C GLU A 630 -7.29 5.96 -19.59
N ALA A 631 -7.93 4.96 -20.20
CA ALA A 631 -7.96 4.83 -21.66
C ALA A 631 -8.64 6.03 -22.33
N LYS A 632 -9.69 6.60 -21.70
CA LYS A 632 -10.35 7.83 -22.16
C LYS A 632 -9.38 9.01 -22.10
N ALA A 633 -8.80 9.28 -20.94
CA ALA A 633 -7.92 10.42 -20.71
C ALA A 633 -6.74 10.43 -21.70
N ASP A 634 -6.12 9.27 -21.92
CA ASP A 634 -5.03 9.11 -22.88
C ASP A 634 -5.44 9.40 -24.34
N ILE A 635 -6.49 8.73 -24.83
CA ILE A 635 -6.86 8.80 -26.26
C ILE A 635 -7.56 10.11 -26.61
N VAL A 636 -8.41 10.61 -25.71
CA VAL A 636 -9.04 11.93 -25.84
C VAL A 636 -7.98 13.01 -25.70
N GLY A 637 -6.94 12.80 -24.89
CA GLY A 637 -5.77 13.65 -24.82
C GLY A 637 -5.08 13.83 -26.18
N LEU A 638 -4.86 12.74 -26.94
CA LEU A 638 -4.33 12.82 -28.30
C LEU A 638 -5.27 13.57 -29.26
N TRP A 639 -6.58 13.32 -29.17
CA TRP A 639 -7.57 14.04 -29.96
C TRP A 639 -7.56 15.55 -29.65
N ALA A 640 -7.52 15.91 -28.36
CA ALA A 640 -7.50 17.30 -27.90
C ALA A 640 -6.21 18.01 -28.31
N LEU A 641 -5.05 17.35 -28.25
CA LEU A 641 -3.79 17.91 -28.77
C LEU A 641 -3.90 18.24 -30.26
N LYS A 642 -4.43 17.31 -31.06
CA LYS A 642 -4.67 17.57 -32.48
C LYS A 642 -5.59 18.78 -32.67
N PHE A 643 -6.71 18.84 -31.95
CA PHE A 643 -7.66 19.94 -32.02
C PHE A 643 -6.98 21.29 -31.73
N LEU A 644 -6.20 21.38 -30.66
CA LEU A 644 -5.48 22.59 -30.28
C LEU A 644 -4.39 22.98 -31.30
N ILE A 645 -3.75 22.01 -31.96
CA ILE A 645 -2.83 22.26 -33.08
C ILE A 645 -3.57 22.82 -34.30
N ASP A 646 -4.75 22.26 -34.62
CA ASP A 646 -5.57 22.68 -35.76
C ASP A 646 -6.15 24.10 -35.56
N GLU A 647 -6.39 24.50 -34.31
CA GLU A 647 -6.77 25.87 -33.90
C GLU A 647 -5.58 26.84 -33.76
N ASP A 648 -4.37 26.43 -34.16
CA ASP A 648 -3.11 27.20 -34.05
C ASP A 648 -2.77 27.63 -32.60
N LEU A 649 -3.29 26.91 -31.59
CA LEU A 649 -2.99 27.14 -30.16
C LEU A 649 -1.74 26.38 -29.69
N LEU A 650 -1.37 25.31 -30.39
CA LEU A 650 -0.14 24.54 -30.16
C LEU A 650 0.73 24.46 -31.44
N PRO A 651 2.06 24.31 -31.31
CA PRO A 651 2.95 24.23 -32.46
C PRO A 651 2.68 23.03 -33.37
N LYS A 652 2.59 23.26 -34.69
CA LYS A 652 2.43 22.19 -35.71
C LYS A 652 3.55 21.15 -35.73
N SER A 653 4.71 21.48 -35.16
CA SER A 653 5.82 20.54 -34.98
C SER A 653 5.45 19.35 -34.10
N LEU A 654 4.50 19.50 -33.16
CA LEU A 654 4.08 18.45 -32.24
C LEU A 654 3.25 17.34 -32.90
N LEU A 655 2.62 17.61 -34.05
CA LEU A 655 1.60 16.72 -34.62
C LEU A 655 2.10 15.29 -34.86
N LYS A 656 3.32 15.15 -35.41
CA LYS A 656 3.90 13.81 -35.65
C LYS A 656 4.51 13.23 -34.39
N SER A 657 5.21 14.06 -33.61
CA SER A 657 5.95 13.60 -32.44
C SER A 657 5.05 13.16 -31.30
N MET A 658 3.86 13.75 -31.12
CA MET A 658 2.90 13.30 -30.11
C MET A 658 2.47 11.85 -30.35
N TYR A 659 2.20 11.45 -31.59
CA TYR A 659 1.80 10.07 -31.89
C TYR A 659 2.95 9.07 -31.74
N VAL A 660 4.18 9.45 -32.11
CA VAL A 660 5.35 8.56 -32.01
C VAL A 660 5.80 8.43 -30.55
N SER A 661 5.78 9.53 -29.78
CA SER A 661 6.05 9.53 -28.34
C SER A 661 4.98 8.72 -27.59
N PHE A 662 3.71 8.84 -27.97
CA PHE A 662 2.61 8.04 -27.43
C PHE A 662 2.79 6.54 -27.70
N LEU A 663 3.19 6.15 -28.92
CA LEU A 663 3.51 4.76 -29.25
C LEU A 663 4.60 4.19 -28.31
N ALA A 664 5.68 4.94 -28.06
CA ALA A 664 6.69 4.55 -27.08
C ALA A 664 6.09 4.48 -25.66
N GLY A 665 5.19 5.41 -25.33
CA GLY A 665 4.47 5.49 -24.06
C GLY A 665 3.62 4.25 -23.77
N CYS A 666 2.96 3.67 -24.77
CA CYS A 666 2.20 2.43 -24.61
C CYS A 666 3.05 1.31 -24.01
N PHE A 667 4.27 1.10 -24.53
CA PHE A 667 5.17 0.06 -24.01
C PHE A 667 5.70 0.37 -22.60
N ARG A 668 5.79 1.65 -22.23
CA ARG A 668 6.15 2.05 -20.86
C ARG A 668 5.04 1.64 -19.90
N SER A 669 3.82 2.07 -20.14
CA SER A 669 2.71 1.89 -19.19
C SER A 669 2.23 0.43 -19.10
N VAL A 670 2.25 -0.33 -20.19
CA VAL A 670 1.89 -1.77 -20.16
C VAL A 670 2.82 -2.58 -19.24
N ARG A 671 4.04 -2.11 -18.95
CA ARG A 671 4.98 -2.76 -18.03
C ARG A 671 4.58 -2.65 -16.55
N PHE A 672 3.60 -1.80 -16.22
CA PHE A 672 3.00 -1.79 -14.88
C PHE A 672 2.11 -3.01 -14.64
N GLY A 673 1.72 -3.73 -15.70
CA GLY A 673 0.87 -4.93 -15.63
C GLY A 673 -0.56 -4.66 -16.10
N LEU A 674 -1.30 -5.72 -16.42
CA LEU A 674 -2.68 -5.61 -16.93
C LEU A 674 -3.75 -5.65 -15.84
N GLU A 675 -3.34 -5.90 -14.59
CA GLU A 675 -4.19 -5.74 -13.42
C GLU A 675 -4.25 -4.26 -12.98
N GLU A 676 -3.25 -3.47 -13.36
CA GLU A 676 -3.20 -2.02 -13.14
C GLU A 676 -3.99 -1.27 -14.23
N ALA A 677 -4.73 -0.23 -13.84
CA ALA A 677 -5.67 0.48 -14.70
C ALA A 677 -5.00 1.15 -15.92
N HIS A 678 -3.88 1.86 -15.72
CA HIS A 678 -3.16 2.51 -16.81
C HIS A 678 -2.56 1.47 -17.76
N GLY A 679 -1.95 0.41 -17.24
CA GLY A 679 -1.39 -0.68 -18.03
C GLY A 679 -2.45 -1.39 -18.89
N LYS A 680 -3.62 -1.67 -18.31
CA LYS A 680 -4.76 -2.27 -19.03
C LYS A 680 -5.36 -1.32 -20.07
N GLY A 681 -5.53 -0.05 -19.71
CA GLY A 681 -6.00 1.00 -20.63
C GLY A 681 -5.04 1.22 -21.80
N GLN A 682 -3.73 1.17 -21.56
CA GLN A 682 -2.70 1.32 -22.60
C GLN A 682 -2.58 0.09 -23.50
N ALA A 683 -2.78 -1.12 -22.96
CA ALA A 683 -2.92 -2.33 -23.78
C ALA A 683 -4.12 -2.22 -24.74
N LEU A 684 -5.27 -1.74 -24.24
CA LEU A 684 -6.47 -1.49 -25.05
C LEU A 684 -6.15 -0.54 -26.20
N GLN A 685 -5.56 0.61 -25.90
CA GLN A 685 -5.24 1.63 -26.89
C GLN A 685 -4.25 1.11 -27.93
N PHE A 686 -3.15 0.50 -27.50
CA PHE A 686 -2.17 -0.08 -28.41
C PHE A 686 -2.79 -1.11 -29.36
N ASN A 687 -3.53 -2.08 -28.81
CA ASN A 687 -4.09 -3.18 -29.60
C ASN A 687 -5.17 -2.68 -30.57
N TYR A 688 -5.97 -1.70 -30.17
CA TYR A 688 -6.94 -1.06 -31.07
C TYR A 688 -6.23 -0.33 -32.22
N MET A 689 -5.25 0.50 -31.89
CA MET A 689 -4.45 1.27 -32.86
C MET A 689 -3.71 0.34 -33.84
N PHE A 690 -3.20 -0.78 -33.33
CA PHE A 690 -2.55 -1.82 -34.13
C PHE A 690 -3.55 -2.54 -35.06
N GLU A 691 -4.69 -3.00 -34.56
CA GLU A 691 -5.71 -3.70 -35.37
C GLU A 691 -6.24 -2.81 -36.51
N LYS A 692 -6.43 -1.50 -36.25
CA LYS A 692 -6.90 -0.54 -37.27
C LYS A 692 -5.77 -0.06 -38.22
N GLY A 693 -4.53 -0.45 -37.95
CA GLY A 693 -3.36 -0.13 -38.77
C GLY A 693 -2.83 1.30 -38.60
N ALA A 694 -3.15 1.95 -37.48
CA ALA A 694 -2.49 3.19 -37.04
C ALA A 694 -1.09 2.90 -36.49
N PHE A 695 -0.91 1.78 -35.79
CA PHE A 695 0.41 1.24 -35.47
C PHE A 695 0.74 0.07 -36.40
N VAL A 696 1.99 -0.01 -36.84
CA VAL A 696 2.46 -0.99 -37.82
C VAL A 696 3.74 -1.65 -37.31
N PHE A 697 3.74 -2.99 -37.24
CA PHE A 697 4.90 -3.80 -36.91
C PHE A 697 5.81 -3.96 -38.12
N GLN A 698 7.11 -3.81 -37.92
CA GLN A 698 8.18 -3.98 -38.91
C GLN A 698 8.89 -5.31 -38.63
N PRO A 699 8.64 -6.37 -39.43
CA PRO A 699 9.19 -7.69 -39.17
C PRO A 699 10.72 -7.78 -39.28
N GLU A 700 11.35 -6.86 -40.01
CA GLU A 700 12.78 -6.89 -40.31
C GLU A 700 13.65 -6.59 -39.08
N ASP A 701 13.20 -5.68 -38.22
CA ASP A 701 13.91 -5.27 -36.99
C ASP A 701 13.06 -5.43 -35.71
N GLU A 702 11.87 -6.03 -35.87
CA GLU A 702 10.88 -6.26 -34.82
C GLU A 702 10.53 -4.96 -34.06
N THR A 703 10.37 -3.86 -34.78
CA THR A 703 9.97 -2.55 -34.23
C THR A 703 8.56 -2.14 -34.67
N PHE A 704 8.09 -1.01 -34.13
CA PHE A 704 6.78 -0.44 -34.43
C PHE A 704 6.91 0.99 -34.97
N SER A 705 5.98 1.35 -35.84
CA SER A 705 5.90 2.66 -36.48
C SER A 705 4.47 3.18 -36.48
N VAL A 706 4.32 4.50 -36.66
CA VAL A 706 3.03 5.17 -36.79
C VAL A 706 2.67 5.39 -38.25
N ASN A 707 1.47 4.98 -38.65
CA ASN A 707 0.90 5.30 -39.95
C ASN A 707 0.16 6.64 -39.89
N PHE A 708 0.85 7.72 -40.25
CA PHE A 708 0.31 9.08 -40.21
C PHE A 708 -0.94 9.30 -41.09
N ASN A 709 -1.19 8.45 -42.10
CA ASN A 709 -2.40 8.55 -42.93
C ASN A 709 -3.65 7.98 -42.24
N LYS A 710 -3.48 7.24 -41.14
CA LYS A 710 -4.57 6.55 -40.42
C LYS A 710 -4.70 6.98 -38.97
N VAL A 711 -3.60 7.36 -38.32
CA VAL A 711 -3.54 7.56 -36.87
C VAL A 711 -4.63 8.50 -36.35
N GLU A 712 -4.88 9.62 -37.03
CA GLU A 712 -5.85 10.63 -36.58
C GLU A 712 -7.29 10.09 -36.56
N SER A 713 -7.71 9.40 -37.63
CA SER A 713 -9.08 8.87 -37.71
C SER A 713 -9.30 7.69 -36.77
N VAL A 714 -8.25 6.92 -36.46
CA VAL A 714 -8.32 5.83 -35.48
C VAL A 714 -8.38 6.38 -34.05
N VAL A 715 -7.62 7.44 -33.72
CA VAL A 715 -7.72 8.15 -32.43
C VAL A 715 -9.13 8.70 -32.23
N GLU A 716 -9.71 9.36 -33.24
CA GLU A 716 -11.09 9.85 -33.16
C GLU A 716 -12.10 8.70 -32.97
N SER A 717 -11.91 7.60 -33.71
CA SER A 717 -12.78 6.42 -33.61
C SER A 717 -12.76 5.81 -32.21
N LEU A 718 -11.58 5.62 -31.62
CA LEU A 718 -11.46 5.05 -30.28
C LEU A 718 -11.98 6.01 -29.21
N SER A 719 -11.69 7.31 -29.35
CA SER A 719 -12.24 8.35 -28.46
C SER A 719 -13.77 8.30 -28.44
N ARG A 720 -14.40 8.25 -29.63
CA ARG A 720 -15.86 8.15 -29.77
C ARG A 720 -16.41 6.88 -29.12
N GLU A 721 -15.75 5.75 -29.30
CA GLU A 721 -16.17 4.46 -28.76
C GLU A 721 -16.17 4.47 -27.22
N ILE A 722 -15.06 4.90 -26.61
CA ILE A 722 -14.94 4.99 -25.14
C ILE A 722 -15.93 6.01 -24.57
N LEU A 723 -15.99 7.23 -25.12
CA LEU A 723 -16.91 8.28 -24.66
C LEU A 723 -18.36 7.82 -24.77
N THR A 724 -18.74 7.11 -25.83
CA THR A 724 -20.12 6.60 -25.99
C THR A 724 -20.45 5.51 -24.98
N ILE A 725 -19.52 4.60 -24.69
CA ILE A 725 -19.68 3.57 -23.66
C ILE A 725 -19.91 4.22 -22.29
N GLN A 726 -19.06 5.18 -21.92
CA GLN A 726 -19.17 5.90 -20.66
C GLN A 726 -20.48 6.69 -20.58
N ALA A 727 -20.84 7.43 -21.63
CA ALA A 727 -22.06 8.24 -21.68
C ALA A 727 -23.35 7.43 -21.47
N ARG A 728 -23.35 6.16 -21.91
CA ARG A 728 -24.49 5.25 -21.77
C ARG A 728 -24.47 4.45 -20.47
N GLY A 729 -23.38 4.47 -19.71
CA GLY A 729 -23.16 3.53 -18.60
C GLY A 729 -23.12 2.08 -19.09
N ASP A 730 -22.60 1.83 -20.29
CA ASP A 730 -22.65 0.52 -20.95
C ASP A 730 -21.55 -0.41 -20.43
N LYS A 731 -21.79 -1.01 -19.25
CA LYS A 731 -20.85 -1.93 -18.60
C LYS A 731 -20.49 -3.13 -19.50
N ASP A 732 -21.45 -3.65 -20.25
CA ASP A 732 -21.22 -4.78 -21.15
C ASP A 732 -20.32 -4.38 -22.32
N GLY A 733 -20.56 -3.21 -22.92
CA GLY A 733 -19.67 -2.62 -23.93
C GLY A 733 -18.25 -2.40 -23.41
N ALA A 734 -18.09 -1.83 -22.21
CA ALA A 734 -16.80 -1.67 -21.55
C ALA A 734 -16.08 -3.02 -21.36
N ARG A 735 -16.81 -4.05 -20.89
CA ARG A 735 -16.28 -5.40 -20.68
C ARG A 735 -15.81 -6.01 -21.99
N MET A 736 -16.61 -5.92 -23.05
CA MET A 736 -16.25 -6.46 -24.36
C MET A 736 -15.02 -5.76 -24.95
N LEU A 737 -14.92 -4.43 -24.80
CA LEU A 737 -13.78 -3.67 -25.29
C LEU A 737 -12.48 -4.06 -24.56
N LEU A 738 -12.52 -4.12 -23.23
CA LEU A 738 -11.39 -4.53 -22.40
C LEU A 738 -11.00 -6.00 -22.62
N GLN A 739 -11.96 -6.92 -22.72
CA GLN A 739 -11.67 -8.34 -22.99
C GLN A 739 -11.01 -8.54 -24.36
N LYS A 740 -11.37 -7.72 -25.35
CA LYS A 740 -10.80 -7.82 -26.70
C LYS A 740 -9.42 -7.18 -26.78
N TYR A 741 -9.25 -5.98 -26.23
CA TYR A 741 -8.06 -5.16 -26.47
C TYR A 741 -7.21 -4.93 -25.23
N GLY A 742 -7.76 -4.98 -24.02
CA GLY A 742 -7.02 -4.83 -22.76
C GLY A 742 -6.25 -6.08 -22.34
N VAL A 743 -5.62 -6.77 -23.30
CA VAL A 743 -4.96 -8.08 -23.12
C VAL A 743 -3.54 -8.08 -23.66
N MET A 744 -2.71 -9.00 -23.17
CA MET A 744 -1.35 -9.19 -23.66
C MET A 744 -1.38 -9.91 -25.02
N THR A 745 -1.23 -9.15 -26.11
CA THR A 745 -1.17 -9.71 -27.47
C THR A 745 0.26 -10.11 -27.83
N PRO A 746 0.47 -11.01 -28.82
CA PRO A 746 1.82 -11.39 -29.25
C PRO A 746 2.73 -10.21 -29.65
N PRO A 747 2.25 -9.15 -30.34
CA PRO A 747 3.07 -7.96 -30.61
C PRO A 747 3.51 -7.22 -29.34
N LEU A 748 2.62 -7.04 -28.36
CA LEU A 748 2.97 -6.42 -27.06
C LEU A 748 3.98 -7.29 -26.31
N GLN A 749 3.71 -8.58 -26.18
CA GLN A 749 4.60 -9.52 -25.50
C GLN A 749 6.01 -9.48 -26.11
N ARG A 750 6.11 -9.45 -27.44
CA ARG A 750 7.41 -9.37 -28.11
C ARG A 750 8.16 -8.08 -27.79
N ALA A 751 7.47 -6.95 -27.73
CA ALA A 751 8.07 -5.68 -27.34
C ALA A 751 8.60 -5.75 -25.90
N LEU A 752 7.82 -6.30 -24.97
CA LEU A 752 8.22 -6.44 -23.57
C LEU A 752 9.43 -7.38 -23.38
N GLU A 753 9.48 -8.50 -24.10
CA GLU A 753 10.64 -9.42 -24.10
C GLU A 753 11.93 -8.71 -24.53
N LYS A 754 11.86 -7.85 -25.55
CA LYS A 754 13.01 -7.05 -25.99
C LYS A 754 13.45 -6.08 -24.91
N LEU A 755 12.51 -5.43 -24.21
CA LEU A 755 12.80 -4.50 -23.13
C LEU A 755 13.39 -5.19 -21.90
N GLU A 756 12.93 -6.39 -21.56
CA GLU A 756 13.52 -7.20 -20.49
C GLU A 756 14.96 -7.60 -20.83
N THR A 757 15.22 -7.95 -22.09
CA THR A 757 16.57 -8.34 -22.57
C THR A 757 17.59 -7.20 -22.41
N VAL A 758 17.20 -5.96 -22.68
CA VAL A 758 18.08 -4.78 -22.51
C VAL A 758 18.00 -4.18 -21.11
N GLN A 759 17.18 -4.75 -20.21
CA GLN A 759 16.98 -4.31 -18.84
C GLN A 759 16.63 -2.82 -18.72
N VAL A 760 15.67 -2.33 -19.53
CA VAL A 760 15.18 -0.96 -19.33
C VAL A 760 14.57 -0.84 -17.92
N PRO A 761 14.91 0.18 -17.13
CA PRO A 761 14.28 0.42 -15.83
C PRO A 761 12.75 0.58 -15.94
N VAL A 762 12.01 0.20 -14.90
CA VAL A 762 10.56 0.42 -14.78
C VAL A 762 10.29 1.84 -14.27
N ASP A 763 11.05 2.29 -13.27
CA ASP A 763 10.91 3.62 -12.68
C ASP A 763 12.27 4.21 -12.26
N ILE A 764 12.26 5.34 -11.56
CA ILE A 764 13.42 6.08 -11.07
C ILE A 764 13.51 6.05 -9.54
N VAL A 765 14.69 6.35 -9.01
CA VAL A 765 14.91 6.66 -7.58
C VAL A 765 15.57 8.01 -7.49
N PRO A 766 14.88 9.04 -6.97
CA PRO A 766 15.41 10.38 -6.92
C PRO A 766 16.44 10.53 -5.79
N GLU A 767 17.48 11.32 -6.07
CA GLU A 767 18.41 11.87 -5.10
C GLU A 767 18.26 13.40 -5.11
N PHE A 768 18.26 14.02 -3.93
CA PHE A 768 17.94 15.43 -3.73
C PHE A 768 19.15 16.23 -3.21
N PRO A 769 20.20 16.43 -4.01
CA PRO A 769 21.45 17.05 -3.55
C PRO A 769 21.26 18.49 -3.04
N ILE A 770 20.30 19.24 -3.59
CA ILE A 770 20.01 20.61 -3.15
C ILE A 770 19.45 20.60 -1.73
N ALA A 771 18.50 19.70 -1.43
CA ALA A 771 17.95 19.55 -0.10
C ALA A 771 19.04 19.14 0.91
N ASP A 772 19.90 18.20 0.53
CA ASP A 772 21.02 17.76 1.37
C ASP A 772 22.03 18.90 1.64
N GLN A 773 22.36 19.71 0.63
CA GLN A 773 23.24 20.86 0.77
C GLN A 773 22.65 21.91 1.72
N ILE A 774 21.39 22.28 1.53
CA ILE A 774 20.70 23.28 2.36
C ILE A 774 20.68 22.86 3.83
N LEU A 775 20.48 21.58 4.10
CA LEU A 775 20.52 21.05 5.45
C LEU A 775 21.92 21.13 6.06
N CYS A 776 22.97 20.82 5.29
CA CYS A 776 24.35 20.94 5.75
C CYS A 776 24.76 22.38 6.07
N GLU A 777 24.29 23.37 5.30
CA GLU A 777 24.56 24.79 5.53
C GLU A 777 23.76 25.38 6.70
N SER A 778 22.74 24.67 7.19
CA SER A 778 21.87 25.09 8.31
C SER A 778 22.36 24.65 9.70
N HIS A 779 23.49 23.94 9.76
CA HIS A 779 24.21 23.55 10.99
C HIS A 779 25.43 24.45 11.18
#